data_AF-A0A178LRM7-F1
#
_entry.id   AF-A0A178LRM7-F1
#
_cell.length_a   1.000
_cell.length_b   1.000
_cell.length_c   1.000
_cell.angle_alpha   90.00
_cell.angle_beta   90.00
_cell.angle_gamma   90.00
#
_symmetry.space_group_name_H-M   'P 1'
#
loop_
_entity.id
_entity.type
_entity.pdbx_description
1 polymer ?
#
loop_
_entity_poly.entity_id
_entity_poly.type
_entity_poly.pdbx_seq_one_letter_code
_entity_poly.pdbx_strand_id
1 'polypeptide(L)'
;MGRVGGLAVFLGLGAALAAGLTAGEAGAETGSERTSVSQDAPTAGTEAPDESGDEESAGDEGGDGADAADESADETLADEDEAEQESAVAEEPDDSASSDDTASSDDTASSDDTAGGHGPGPGTVDGEAATDTEPRDDAPARVDEPVAQLSHRQSASTENVGATAEFNESETIVTGLFREILRDDPTEDELLRYTTILDRFGTDALVRRLYNSTGFREDQVDTYYLELLGRDPSDAELRLSTFLLKIGVPETRVITRIAGTREFWVESGGTATSFVNLLYRNLLGQAADKNEAPIYIQQVQAGRSLRWVASQFVRSDDFRATKVDETFQIVLGRDATDEELATYVRSWVVRGGQAGIAKSLLGSDENMARVENEEIPLPDPVAVAQLEELLRARYTEDPDGFVATFNRLMQWTPTGESCEPQEVCNAALYELLSVGGFTREMPNESIVITPTSAETSTLRPSQNEIGVEDSLEDPLTKPKLLEDYLKGGAVLAKSVILTANDGTSIVDGHHRWAGLYVTNPYTQIFTNDLGYVPDAMEALKETQVAIGAQLGYLPTQQVSGPNLFTIDQEDFYDSVEDIIESGDDPDEVMEVFEDEAGLDSMKEVQEYLWQNVLRMRQFNQPVLGAPGRGVMPQPPDVTEMFHLMEGGGLIYTLPVLAYLG
;
A
#
# COMPACT_ATOMS: atom_id res chain seq x y z
N MET A 1 -13.32 27.98 29.60
CA MET A 1 -14.05 28.90 28.72
C MET A 1 -13.55 28.65 27.30
N GLY A 2 -14.33 28.18 26.32
CA GLY A 2 -15.70 27.66 26.43
C GLY A 2 -16.52 27.94 25.17
N ARG A 3 -16.78 26.91 24.36
CA ARG A 3 -17.90 26.87 23.41
C ARG A 3 -18.32 25.42 23.19
N VAL A 4 -19.62 25.23 23.00
CA VAL A 4 -20.27 23.97 22.64
C VAL A 4 -21.00 24.23 21.32
N GLY A 5 -20.89 23.31 20.38
CA GLY A 5 -21.67 23.30 19.15
C GLY A 5 -22.11 21.86 18.89
N GLY A 6 -23.34 21.53 19.25
CA GLY A 6 -23.94 20.24 18.94
C GLY A 6 -24.79 20.32 17.69
N LEU A 7 -24.77 19.26 16.87
CA LEU A 7 -25.74 19.05 15.80
C LEU A 7 -26.59 17.83 16.18
N ALA A 8 -27.88 17.88 15.85
CA ALA A 8 -28.81 16.77 16.09
C ALA A 8 -29.55 16.45 14.79
N VAL A 9 -29.58 15.17 14.42
CA VAL A 9 -30.34 14.66 13.26
C VAL A 9 -31.43 13.73 13.77
N PHE A 10 -32.63 13.83 13.19
CA PHE A 10 -33.80 13.08 13.61
C PHE A 10 -33.94 11.75 12.86
N LEU A 11 -34.33 10.70 13.57
CA LEU A 11 -34.85 9.46 12.98
C LEU A 11 -36.18 9.72 12.25
N GLY A 12 -36.34 9.10 11.07
CA GLY A 12 -37.58 9.12 10.29
C GLY A 12 -37.82 7.82 9.52
N LEU A 13 -38.69 6.95 10.04
CA LEU A 13 -39.21 5.78 9.31
C LEU A 13 -40.18 6.21 8.19
N GLY A 14 -40.18 5.54 7.03
CA GLY A 14 -41.18 5.85 6.00
C GLY A 14 -41.16 5.09 4.66
N ALA A 15 -41.27 3.76 4.69
CA ALA A 15 -41.84 2.86 3.65
C ALA A 15 -41.83 3.21 2.13
N ALA A 16 -41.46 2.23 1.31
CA ALA A 16 -41.49 2.30 -0.16
C ALA A 16 -42.90 2.25 -0.79
N LEU A 17 -43.03 2.77 -2.02
CA LEU A 17 -43.83 2.19 -3.12
C LEU A 17 -43.43 2.82 -4.47
N ALA A 18 -43.87 2.22 -5.59
CA ALA A 18 -43.22 2.36 -6.90
C ALA A 18 -44.12 2.90 -8.04
N ALA A 19 -43.47 3.12 -9.18
CA ALA A 19 -43.99 3.23 -10.55
C ALA A 19 -44.70 4.51 -11.01
N GLY A 20 -44.23 5.03 -12.16
CA GLY A 20 -45.08 4.96 -13.36
C GLY A 20 -45.35 6.25 -14.13
N LEU A 21 -44.74 6.34 -15.33
CA LEU A 21 -45.17 7.02 -16.55
C LEU A 21 -46.39 7.98 -16.49
N THR A 22 -46.23 9.20 -17.03
CA THR A 22 -46.67 9.53 -18.42
C THR A 22 -46.34 10.97 -18.81
N ALA A 23 -46.15 11.21 -20.11
CA ALA A 23 -46.21 12.55 -20.72
C ALA A 23 -47.64 12.81 -21.25
N GLY A 24 -48.02 14.08 -21.40
CA GLY A 24 -49.31 14.47 -21.95
C GLY A 24 -49.38 15.96 -22.31
N GLU A 25 -49.62 16.27 -23.58
CA GLU A 25 -49.55 17.62 -24.16
C GLU A 25 -50.91 18.35 -24.24
N ALA A 26 -50.82 19.62 -24.65
CA ALA A 26 -51.73 20.33 -25.56
C ALA A 26 -53.07 20.93 -25.04
N GLY A 27 -53.07 22.26 -24.91
CA GLY A 27 -54.12 23.15 -25.43
C GLY A 27 -55.40 23.35 -24.60
N ALA A 28 -56.26 24.31 -24.92
CA ALA A 28 -56.10 25.51 -25.78
C ALA A 28 -57.23 26.53 -25.50
N GLU A 29 -56.96 27.83 -25.67
CA GLU A 29 -57.86 28.98 -25.94
C GLU A 29 -59.20 29.15 -25.14
N THR A 30 -59.58 30.35 -24.68
CA THR A 30 -60.31 31.32 -25.54
C THR A 30 -60.63 32.66 -24.83
N GLY A 31 -60.25 33.80 -25.43
CA GLY A 31 -60.87 35.14 -25.25
C GLY A 31 -60.70 35.87 -23.89
N SER A 32 -60.84 37.21 -23.80
CA SER A 32 -61.01 38.24 -24.85
C SER A 32 -60.74 39.67 -24.30
N GLU A 33 -60.63 40.64 -25.22
CA GLU A 33 -60.73 42.11 -25.05
C GLU A 33 -59.57 42.96 -24.46
N ARG A 34 -58.85 43.63 -25.38
CA ARG A 34 -58.57 45.10 -25.47
C ARG A 34 -57.96 45.80 -24.22
N THR A 35 -56.82 46.51 -24.32
CA THR A 35 -56.68 47.77 -25.11
C THR A 35 -55.24 48.20 -25.47
N SER A 36 -55.11 48.83 -26.65
CA SER A 36 -54.22 49.95 -27.05
C SER A 36 -52.67 49.88 -26.99
N VAL A 37 -52.08 49.81 -28.20
CA VAL A 37 -51.01 50.67 -28.79
C VAL A 37 -49.55 50.56 -28.27
N SER A 38 -48.64 50.52 -29.25
CA SER A 38 -47.17 50.35 -29.14
C SER A 38 -46.39 51.69 -29.27
N GLN A 39 -45.09 51.59 -29.62
CA GLN A 39 -44.14 52.65 -30.08
C GLN A 39 -43.32 53.35 -28.98
N ASP A 40 -42.02 53.66 -29.16
CA ASP A 40 -41.05 53.28 -30.21
C ASP A 40 -39.60 53.39 -29.67
N ALA A 41 -38.60 52.94 -30.45
CA ALA A 41 -37.17 53.09 -30.17
C ALA A 41 -36.52 54.16 -31.10
N PRO A 42 -35.18 54.30 -31.16
CA PRO A 42 -34.22 54.69 -30.12
C PRO A 42 -33.58 56.08 -30.45
N THR A 43 -32.65 56.59 -29.64
CA THR A 43 -31.68 57.63 -30.09
C THR A 43 -30.45 57.74 -29.18
N ALA A 44 -29.37 58.33 -29.70
CA ALA A 44 -28.12 58.64 -28.98
C ALA A 44 -27.73 60.12 -29.18
N GLY A 45 -26.91 60.70 -28.29
CA GLY A 45 -26.46 62.10 -28.43
C GLY A 45 -25.63 62.66 -27.26
N THR A 46 -24.31 62.44 -27.32
CA THR A 46 -23.19 63.40 -27.21
C THR A 46 -23.20 64.64 -26.27
N GLU A 47 -21.97 65.01 -25.88
CA GLU A 47 -21.44 66.32 -25.43
C GLU A 47 -21.11 66.49 -23.93
N ALA A 48 -20.02 67.23 -23.68
CA ALA A 48 -19.30 67.34 -22.41
C ALA A 48 -19.48 68.74 -21.76
N PRO A 49 -18.63 69.13 -20.80
CA PRO A 49 -17.46 69.89 -21.24
C PRO A 49 -16.12 69.45 -20.62
N ASP A 50 -15.06 69.99 -21.20
CA ASP A 50 -13.65 69.90 -20.81
C ASP A 50 -13.21 71.22 -20.15
N GLU A 51 -12.29 71.19 -19.18
CA GLU A 51 -11.58 72.39 -18.70
C GLU A 51 -10.21 72.02 -18.11
N SER A 52 -9.19 72.82 -18.44
CA SER A 52 -7.76 72.50 -18.27
C SER A 52 -7.02 73.52 -17.39
N GLY A 53 -5.80 73.18 -16.94
CA GLY A 53 -4.97 74.11 -16.15
C GLY A 53 -3.72 73.48 -15.53
N ASP A 54 -2.62 73.46 -16.28
CA ASP A 54 -1.26 73.27 -15.76
C ASP A 54 -0.71 74.58 -15.15
N GLU A 55 0.19 74.49 -14.15
CA GLU A 55 1.34 75.42 -14.01
C GLU A 55 2.45 74.85 -13.10
N GLU A 56 3.67 75.40 -13.18
CA GLU A 56 4.93 74.78 -12.77
C GLU A 56 5.56 75.34 -11.45
N SER A 57 6.77 74.83 -11.12
CA SER A 57 7.77 75.34 -10.16
C SER A 57 7.52 75.02 -8.67
N ALA A 58 8.51 74.85 -7.78
CA ALA A 58 9.99 74.79 -7.84
C ALA A 58 10.46 73.78 -6.74
N GLY A 59 11.73 73.40 -6.51
CA GLY A 59 13.03 73.79 -7.07
C GLY A 59 14.08 74.04 -5.96
N ASP A 60 15.10 73.16 -5.92
CA ASP A 60 16.45 73.34 -5.35
C ASP A 60 16.70 73.28 -3.80
N GLU A 61 17.98 73.01 -3.45
CA GLU A 61 18.68 73.02 -2.14
C GLU A 61 18.13 72.11 -1.01
N GLY A 62 18.91 71.39 -0.18
CA GLY A 62 20.34 71.07 -0.08
C GLY A 62 20.45 69.77 0.79
N GLY A 63 21.60 69.14 1.10
CA GLY A 63 22.92 69.65 1.47
C GLY A 63 23.33 68.99 2.80
N ASP A 64 24.60 68.61 2.95
CA ASP A 64 25.21 67.86 4.08
C ASP A 64 24.69 66.41 4.35
N GLY A 65 25.53 65.41 4.65
CA GLY A 65 27.00 65.37 4.66
C GLY A 65 27.59 64.45 5.75
N ALA A 66 28.74 63.82 5.47
CA ALA A 66 29.48 62.80 6.25
C ALA A 66 28.88 61.37 6.17
N ASP A 67 29.51 60.35 5.56
CA ASP A 67 30.92 59.87 5.51
C ASP A 67 31.38 59.17 6.81
N ALA A 68 32.07 58.02 6.81
CA ALA A 68 32.51 57.05 5.78
C ALA A 68 32.66 55.66 6.47
N ALA A 69 33.15 54.53 5.91
CA ALA A 69 33.76 54.14 4.63
C ALA A 69 33.42 52.62 4.40
N ASP A 70 33.31 52.05 3.19
CA ASP A 70 34.40 51.62 2.27
C ASP A 70 35.23 50.44 2.86
N GLU A 71 35.65 49.41 2.13
CA GLU A 71 35.82 49.24 0.67
C GLU A 71 35.15 47.97 0.09
N SER A 72 34.93 47.98 -1.23
CA SER A 72 34.59 46.81 -2.06
C SER A 72 35.81 46.11 -2.63
N ALA A 73 35.76 44.78 -2.80
CA ALA A 73 36.64 44.07 -3.74
C ALA A 73 35.88 42.91 -4.42
N ASP A 74 36.00 42.87 -5.74
CA ASP A 74 35.54 41.80 -6.64
C ASP A 74 36.80 41.18 -7.28
N GLU A 75 36.93 39.85 -7.25
CA GLU A 75 37.53 39.07 -8.36
C GLU A 75 37.38 37.55 -8.16
N THR A 76 36.55 36.94 -9.02
CA THR A 76 36.77 35.68 -9.77
C THR A 76 37.47 34.43 -9.15
N LEU A 77 36.76 33.29 -9.27
CA LEU A 77 37.24 31.96 -9.72
C LEU A 77 38.32 31.20 -8.93
N ALA A 78 37.92 30.07 -8.32
CA ALA A 78 38.52 28.74 -8.59
C ALA A 78 37.61 27.60 -8.08
N ASP A 79 37.73 26.41 -8.68
CA ASP A 79 37.23 25.14 -8.14
C ASP A 79 38.12 24.65 -6.97
N GLU A 80 37.60 23.77 -6.11
CA GLU A 80 38.17 22.41 -5.85
C GLU A 80 37.31 21.61 -4.86
N ASP A 81 37.22 20.29 -5.08
CA ASP A 81 36.71 19.31 -4.11
C ASP A 81 37.74 19.09 -2.99
N GLU A 82 37.29 18.84 -1.75
CA GLU A 82 38.03 17.94 -0.84
C GLU A 82 37.08 16.98 -0.13
N ALA A 83 37.52 15.72 -0.01
CA ALA A 83 36.85 14.65 0.71
C ALA A 83 37.65 14.29 1.97
N GLU A 84 36.98 14.07 3.10
CA GLU A 84 37.65 13.58 4.30
C GLU A 84 38.03 12.10 4.16
N GLN A 85 39.32 11.80 4.24
CA GLN A 85 39.86 10.45 4.44
C GLN A 85 40.66 10.34 5.74
N GLU A 86 40.87 9.09 6.16
CA GLU A 86 41.45 8.71 7.44
C GLU A 86 42.92 9.15 7.61
N SER A 87 43.36 9.32 8.87
CA SER A 87 44.79 9.38 9.20
C SER A 87 45.14 8.35 10.29
N ALA A 88 46.03 7.44 9.93
CA ALA A 88 46.58 6.45 10.85
C ALA A 88 47.78 6.99 11.66
N VAL A 89 48.16 6.30 12.72
CA VAL A 89 49.38 6.53 13.52
C VAL A 89 50.12 5.19 13.67
N ALA A 90 51.45 5.20 13.65
CA ALA A 90 52.28 4.02 13.36
C ALA A 90 53.54 3.85 14.25
N GLU A 91 54.24 2.73 14.04
CA GLU A 91 55.62 2.36 14.43
C GLU A 91 55.91 1.86 15.88
N GLU A 92 56.00 0.52 16.04
CA GLU A 92 57.20 -0.33 16.33
C GLU A 92 58.25 0.08 17.44
N PRO A 93 59.21 -0.78 17.90
CA PRO A 93 59.61 -2.14 17.45
C PRO A 93 59.95 -3.22 18.55
N ASP A 94 60.24 -4.44 18.07
CA ASP A 94 61.26 -5.45 18.47
C ASP A 94 61.24 -6.35 19.76
N ASP A 95 61.20 -7.67 19.48
CA ASP A 95 62.14 -8.76 19.86
C ASP A 95 62.03 -9.64 21.18
N SER A 96 62.34 -10.93 20.98
CA SER A 96 62.89 -11.98 21.89
C SER A 96 62.03 -13.07 22.61
N ALA A 97 61.90 -14.22 21.92
CA ALA A 97 62.33 -15.60 22.32
C ALA A 97 61.55 -16.57 23.26
N SER A 98 61.45 -17.84 22.81
CA SER A 98 61.45 -19.14 23.56
C SER A 98 60.15 -19.63 24.25
N SER A 99 59.76 -20.94 24.24
CA SER A 99 60.12 -22.11 23.39
C SER A 99 59.15 -23.31 23.60
N ASP A 100 59.12 -24.26 22.64
CA ASP A 100 58.69 -25.69 22.72
C ASP A 100 57.20 -26.01 23.06
N ASP A 101 56.49 -27.07 22.61
CA ASP A 101 56.58 -28.14 21.57
C ASP A 101 55.12 -28.75 21.44
N THR A 102 54.60 -29.47 20.44
CA THR A 102 55.08 -30.12 19.19
C THR A 102 54.11 -29.92 18.01
N ALA A 103 54.51 -30.37 16.82
CA ALA A 103 53.67 -30.65 15.63
C ALA A 103 52.85 -31.98 15.76
N SER A 104 52.08 -32.54 14.80
CA SER A 104 51.62 -32.25 13.39
C SER A 104 50.32 -33.09 13.17
N SER A 105 49.59 -33.16 12.04
CA SER A 105 49.75 -32.67 10.64
C SER A 105 48.39 -32.13 10.10
N ASP A 106 48.25 -31.41 8.97
CA ASP A 106 48.74 -31.48 7.57
C ASP A 106 48.13 -32.64 6.74
N ASP A 107 47.60 -32.47 5.51
CA ASP A 107 47.38 -31.22 4.73
C ASP A 107 46.46 -31.37 3.47
N THR A 108 45.92 -30.25 2.97
CA THR A 108 45.45 -29.94 1.56
C THR A 108 44.60 -30.92 0.70
N ALA A 109 44.14 -30.58 -0.52
CA ALA A 109 43.35 -29.43 -1.02
C ALA A 109 43.01 -29.60 -2.53
N SER A 110 41.91 -28.97 -2.99
CA SER A 110 41.70 -28.39 -4.33
C SER A 110 41.46 -29.26 -5.60
N SER A 111 40.55 -28.73 -6.43
CA SER A 111 40.50 -28.70 -7.92
C SER A 111 40.32 -29.97 -8.78
N ASP A 112 39.13 -30.00 -9.41
CA ASP A 112 38.88 -29.97 -10.86
C ASP A 112 39.07 -31.22 -11.78
N ASP A 113 37.91 -31.70 -12.26
CA ASP A 113 37.46 -31.68 -13.68
C ASP A 113 37.17 -33.02 -14.42
N THR A 114 36.28 -32.91 -15.42
CA THR A 114 35.99 -33.83 -16.54
C THR A 114 35.33 -35.19 -16.26
N ALA A 115 34.00 -35.11 -16.12
CA ALA A 115 33.04 -35.76 -17.02
C ALA A 115 33.32 -37.18 -17.61
N GLY A 116 32.53 -38.15 -17.16
CA GLY A 116 31.66 -38.95 -18.05
C GLY A 116 32.26 -40.17 -18.79
N GLY A 117 31.77 -41.38 -18.48
CA GLY A 117 32.13 -42.59 -19.26
C GLY A 117 31.44 -43.89 -18.84
N HIS A 118 30.23 -44.13 -19.35
CA HIS A 118 29.60 -45.44 -19.68
C HIS A 118 29.86 -46.70 -18.80
N GLY A 119 28.77 -47.33 -18.33
CA GLY A 119 28.76 -48.74 -17.91
C GLY A 119 28.95 -49.74 -19.07
N PRO A 120 28.84 -51.07 -18.82
CA PRO A 120 27.55 -51.65 -18.42
C PRO A 120 27.61 -52.82 -17.40
N GLY A 121 26.44 -53.37 -17.02
CA GLY A 121 26.28 -54.70 -16.40
C GLY A 121 26.39 -55.85 -17.45
N PRO A 122 25.81 -57.06 -17.24
CA PRO A 122 24.85 -57.55 -16.22
C PRO A 122 25.48 -58.64 -15.30
N GLY A 123 24.84 -59.47 -14.45
CA GLY A 123 23.44 -59.74 -14.06
C GLY A 123 23.33 -61.08 -13.26
N THR A 124 22.15 -61.36 -12.68
CA THR A 124 21.34 -62.63 -12.77
C THR A 124 22.00 -64.03 -12.58
N VAL A 125 21.51 -65.02 -11.80
CA VAL A 125 20.50 -65.19 -10.69
C VAL A 125 20.79 -66.54 -9.93
N ASP A 126 19.96 -66.92 -8.95
CA ASP A 126 19.61 -68.29 -8.43
C ASP A 126 20.54 -69.08 -7.46
N GLY A 127 19.93 -69.86 -6.52
CA GLY A 127 20.59 -70.99 -5.83
C GLY A 127 20.15 -71.38 -4.38
N GLU A 128 19.28 -72.38 -4.23
CA GLU A 128 18.87 -73.14 -3.01
C GLU A 128 19.97 -74.08 -2.41
N ALA A 129 19.90 -74.77 -1.23
CA ALA A 129 19.14 -74.68 0.05
C ALA A 129 19.60 -75.80 1.08
N ALA A 130 19.05 -75.79 2.32
CA ALA A 130 19.02 -76.87 3.36
C ALA A 130 20.37 -77.28 4.07
N THR A 131 20.49 -77.99 5.22
CA THR A 131 19.64 -78.78 6.19
C THR A 131 20.22 -78.62 7.64
N ASP A 132 19.50 -78.34 8.75
CA ASP A 132 18.64 -79.19 9.64
C ASP A 132 19.33 -80.07 10.74
N THR A 133 18.99 -79.89 12.04
CA THR A 133 18.75 -80.94 13.09
C THR A 133 18.36 -80.40 14.52
N GLU A 134 17.45 -81.12 15.23
CA GLU A 134 16.95 -80.93 16.64
C GLU A 134 17.62 -81.96 17.63
N PRO A 135 17.35 -82.13 18.98
CA PRO A 135 16.03 -82.03 19.70
C PRO A 135 15.92 -81.65 21.23
N ARG A 136 14.69 -81.21 21.61
CA ARG A 136 13.79 -81.33 22.82
C ARG A 136 14.20 -81.80 24.24
N ASP A 137 13.48 -81.25 25.26
CA ASP A 137 12.49 -81.98 26.12
C ASP A 137 11.55 -81.07 27.02
N ASP A 138 10.24 -81.39 27.00
CA ASP A 138 9.04 -81.15 27.89
C ASP A 138 8.77 -79.97 28.92
N ALA A 139 7.80 -79.08 28.57
CA ALA A 139 6.36 -78.99 29.03
C ALA A 139 5.92 -78.65 30.50
N PRO A 140 4.62 -78.29 30.80
CA PRO A 140 3.64 -77.36 30.14
C PRO A 140 2.60 -76.58 31.05
N ALA A 141 1.62 -75.89 30.42
CA ALA A 141 0.21 -75.57 30.82
C ALA A 141 -0.15 -74.13 31.35
N ARG A 142 -1.34 -73.51 31.13
CA ARG A 142 -2.62 -73.88 30.44
C ARG A 142 -3.43 -72.63 29.98
N VAL A 143 -4.62 -72.80 29.36
CA VAL A 143 -5.58 -71.80 28.81
C VAL A 143 -7.03 -72.14 29.23
N ASP A 144 -7.97 -71.18 29.35
CA ASP A 144 -9.45 -71.31 29.13
C ASP A 144 -10.24 -69.96 29.29
N GLU A 145 -11.47 -69.86 28.73
CA GLU A 145 -12.44 -68.72 28.66
C GLU A 145 -13.89 -69.30 28.42
N PRO A 146 -15.03 -68.56 28.35
CA PRO A 146 -15.65 -67.56 29.27
C PRO A 146 -17.17 -67.78 29.56
N VAL A 147 -17.78 -67.08 30.53
CA VAL A 147 -19.28 -66.90 30.70
C VAL A 147 -19.60 -65.54 31.40
N ALA A 148 -20.83 -65.00 31.31
CA ALA A 148 -21.17 -63.60 31.62
C ALA A 148 -22.37 -63.33 32.57
N GLN A 149 -22.51 -62.04 32.94
CA GLN A 149 -23.69 -61.26 33.41
C GLN A 149 -24.01 -61.00 34.93
N LEU A 150 -24.15 -59.69 35.20
CA LEU A 150 -25.14 -58.97 36.05
C LEU A 150 -25.15 -59.09 37.60
N SER A 151 -24.75 -58.00 38.27
CA SER A 151 -25.64 -57.24 39.19
C SER A 151 -25.04 -55.87 39.59
N HIS A 152 -25.89 -54.86 39.82
CA HIS A 152 -25.49 -53.57 40.38
C HIS A 152 -25.10 -53.66 41.86
N ARG A 153 -24.10 -52.87 42.28
CA ARG A 153 -24.33 -51.88 43.35
C ARG A 153 -23.42 -50.67 43.24
N GLN A 154 -23.99 -49.53 43.66
CA GLN A 154 -23.48 -48.19 43.47
C GLN A 154 -22.71 -47.74 44.73
N SER A 155 -21.50 -47.22 44.56
CA SER A 155 -20.78 -46.43 45.55
C SER A 155 -20.22 -45.19 44.85
N ALA A 156 -20.88 -44.06 45.04
CA ALA A 156 -20.37 -42.75 44.62
C ALA A 156 -19.92 -41.97 45.86
N SER A 157 -18.75 -41.34 45.80
CA SER A 157 -18.32 -40.35 46.79
C SER A 157 -17.23 -39.46 46.21
N THR A 158 -17.67 -38.32 45.63
CA THR A 158 -16.86 -37.10 45.35
C THR A 158 -15.54 -37.29 44.62
N GLU A 159 -15.59 -37.15 43.29
CA GLU A 159 -14.46 -36.67 42.49
C GLU A 159 -14.23 -35.16 42.70
N ASN A 160 -12.99 -34.71 42.49
CA ASN A 160 -12.56 -33.34 42.76
C ASN A 160 -12.78 -32.42 41.54
N VAL A 161 -14.05 -32.11 41.24
CA VAL A 161 -14.45 -31.34 40.04
C VAL A 161 -13.89 -29.91 40.01
N GLY A 162 -13.55 -29.33 41.18
CA GLY A 162 -13.00 -27.97 41.27
C GLY A 162 -11.63 -27.82 40.62
N ALA A 163 -10.61 -28.52 41.15
CA ALA A 163 -9.22 -28.30 40.71
C ALA A 163 -9.00 -28.63 39.23
N THR A 164 -9.69 -29.63 38.67
CA THR A 164 -9.59 -29.96 37.24
C THR A 164 -10.28 -28.94 36.32
N ALA A 165 -11.17 -28.09 36.85
CA ALA A 165 -11.72 -26.96 36.11
C ALA A 165 -10.79 -25.74 36.25
N GLU A 166 -10.33 -25.42 37.47
CA GLU A 166 -9.44 -24.29 37.76
C GLU A 166 -8.14 -24.33 36.93
N PHE A 167 -7.51 -25.51 36.76
CA PHE A 167 -6.33 -25.63 35.89
C PHE A 167 -6.64 -25.39 34.41
N ASN A 168 -7.76 -25.89 33.90
CA ASN A 168 -8.16 -25.69 32.51
C ASN A 168 -8.52 -24.21 32.24
N GLU A 169 -9.18 -23.54 33.20
CA GLU A 169 -9.51 -22.11 33.16
C GLU A 169 -8.25 -21.24 33.13
N SER A 170 -7.27 -21.48 34.03
CA SER A 170 -5.98 -20.79 34.00
C SER A 170 -5.18 -21.07 32.72
N GLU A 171 -5.22 -22.28 32.18
CA GLU A 171 -4.53 -22.64 30.92
C GLU A 171 -5.19 -21.98 29.69
N THR A 172 -6.53 -21.94 29.60
CA THR A 172 -7.26 -21.18 28.57
C THR A 172 -6.95 -19.69 28.66
N ILE A 173 -6.98 -19.09 29.85
CA ILE A 173 -6.72 -17.63 30.03
C ILE A 173 -5.29 -17.26 29.61
N VAL A 174 -4.30 -18.08 29.97
CA VAL A 174 -2.91 -17.86 29.56
C VAL A 174 -2.76 -18.04 28.04
N THR A 175 -3.37 -19.06 27.46
CA THR A 175 -3.28 -19.36 26.02
C THR A 175 -3.93 -18.26 25.18
N GLY A 176 -5.15 -17.82 25.53
CA GLY A 176 -5.83 -16.73 24.83
C GLY A 176 -5.05 -15.41 24.87
N LEU A 177 -4.53 -15.02 26.04
CA LEU A 177 -3.68 -13.82 26.16
C LEU A 177 -2.32 -13.96 25.47
N PHE A 178 -1.81 -15.19 25.26
CA PHE A 178 -0.65 -15.44 24.41
C PHE A 178 -0.98 -15.19 22.94
N ARG A 179 -2.06 -15.78 22.43
CA ARG A 179 -2.54 -15.56 21.05
C ARG A 179 -2.86 -14.10 20.75
N GLU A 180 -3.42 -13.40 21.74
CA GLU A 180 -3.79 -12.00 21.59
C GLU A 180 -2.56 -11.08 21.58
N ILE A 181 -1.61 -11.25 22.52
CA ILE A 181 -0.48 -10.34 22.72
C ILE A 181 0.75 -10.74 21.89
N LEU A 182 1.04 -12.03 21.76
CA LEU A 182 2.25 -12.55 21.12
C LEU A 182 1.99 -13.23 19.77
N ARG A 183 0.73 -13.34 19.33
CA ARG A 183 0.29 -14.00 18.09
C ARG A 183 0.73 -15.46 17.92
N ASP A 184 1.09 -16.13 19.03
CA ASP A 184 1.62 -17.50 19.07
C ASP A 184 1.05 -18.27 20.28
N ASP A 185 1.16 -19.60 20.27
CA ASP A 185 0.77 -20.47 21.39
C ASP A 185 1.90 -20.61 22.44
N PRO A 186 1.59 -20.67 23.75
CA PRO A 186 2.61 -20.80 24.78
C PRO A 186 3.28 -22.18 24.76
N THR A 187 4.60 -22.21 24.86
CA THR A 187 5.34 -23.46 25.11
C THR A 187 4.97 -24.06 26.49
N GLU A 188 5.09 -25.38 26.70
CA GLU A 188 4.75 -26.03 27.98
C GLU A 188 5.38 -25.35 29.21
N ASP A 189 6.66 -24.96 29.07
CA ASP A 189 7.49 -24.29 30.08
C ASP A 189 7.09 -22.82 30.34
N GLU A 190 6.34 -22.23 29.41
CA GLU A 190 5.75 -20.91 29.51
C GLU A 190 4.32 -20.96 30.02
N LEU A 191 3.48 -21.86 29.52
CA LEU A 191 2.13 -22.12 30.04
C LEU A 191 2.20 -22.34 31.56
N LEU A 192 3.06 -23.24 32.03
CA LEU A 192 3.31 -23.48 33.47
C LEU A 192 3.82 -22.23 34.23
N ARG A 193 4.63 -21.40 33.59
CA ARG A 193 5.21 -20.18 34.19
C ARG A 193 4.18 -19.07 34.31
N TYR A 194 3.32 -18.92 33.31
CA TYR A 194 2.35 -17.83 33.22
C TYR A 194 1.03 -18.16 33.94
N THR A 195 0.62 -19.43 34.03
CA THR A 195 -0.43 -19.86 34.97
C THR A 195 0.00 -19.60 36.41
N THR A 196 1.24 -19.95 36.78
CA THR A 196 1.85 -19.60 38.09
C THR A 196 1.87 -18.08 38.38
N ILE A 197 1.80 -17.21 37.36
CA ILE A 197 1.66 -15.76 37.51
C ILE A 197 0.18 -15.39 37.70
N LEU A 198 -0.72 -15.94 36.88
CA LEU A 198 -2.17 -15.75 36.97
C LEU A 198 -2.72 -16.14 38.35
N ASP A 199 -2.51 -17.39 38.76
CA ASP A 199 -2.99 -17.98 40.02
C ASP A 199 -2.55 -17.18 41.26
N ARG A 200 -1.43 -16.47 41.16
CA ARG A 200 -0.74 -15.82 42.29
C ARG A 200 -0.87 -14.30 42.33
N PHE A 201 -1.05 -13.66 41.18
CA PHE A 201 -1.02 -12.21 41.03
C PHE A 201 -2.15 -11.64 40.16
N GLY A 202 -2.95 -12.49 39.51
CA GLY A 202 -4.11 -12.13 38.70
C GLY A 202 -3.79 -11.62 37.29
N THR A 203 -4.84 -11.46 36.49
CA THR A 203 -4.78 -11.08 35.07
C THR A 203 -3.96 -9.82 34.80
N ASP A 204 -4.11 -8.77 35.63
CA ASP A 204 -3.32 -7.54 35.51
C ASP A 204 -1.79 -7.78 35.55
N ALA A 205 -1.34 -8.74 36.37
CA ALA A 205 0.07 -9.11 36.46
C ALA A 205 0.52 -9.99 35.28
N LEU A 206 -0.35 -10.85 34.76
CA LEU A 206 -0.13 -11.66 33.55
C LEU A 206 0.00 -10.75 32.31
N VAL A 207 -1.00 -9.89 32.07
CA VAL A 207 -1.03 -8.90 30.98
C VAL A 207 0.18 -7.97 31.05
N ARG A 208 0.52 -7.43 32.24
CA ARG A 208 1.74 -6.62 32.42
C ARG A 208 3.03 -7.42 32.19
N ARG A 209 3.04 -8.75 32.31
CA ARG A 209 4.21 -9.57 32.05
C ARG A 209 4.38 -9.84 30.56
N LEU A 210 3.31 -10.21 29.85
CA LEU A 210 3.31 -10.48 28.41
C LEU A 210 3.63 -9.20 27.63
N TYR A 211 2.94 -8.09 27.92
CA TYR A 211 3.13 -6.78 27.28
C TYR A 211 4.51 -6.14 27.58
N ASN A 212 5.30 -6.69 28.51
CA ASN A 212 6.70 -6.26 28.73
C ASN A 212 7.68 -7.43 28.66
N SER A 213 7.31 -8.48 27.92
CA SER A 213 8.21 -9.57 27.52
C SER A 213 9.28 -9.06 26.53
N THR A 214 10.19 -9.94 26.10
CA THR A 214 11.13 -9.58 25.02
C THR A 214 10.44 -9.67 23.67
N GLY A 215 9.83 -10.83 23.35
CA GLY A 215 9.19 -11.09 22.04
C GLY A 215 8.16 -10.03 21.64
N PHE A 216 7.23 -9.66 22.54
CA PHE A 216 6.27 -8.59 22.25
C PHE A 216 6.92 -7.23 21.92
N ARG A 217 8.06 -6.94 22.53
CA ARG A 217 8.81 -5.69 22.29
C ARG A 217 9.83 -5.81 21.15
N GLU A 218 9.89 -6.97 20.49
CA GLU A 218 10.59 -7.21 19.22
C GLU A 218 9.55 -7.15 18.09
N ASP A 219 8.45 -7.91 18.19
CA ASP A 219 7.26 -7.87 17.33
C ASP A 219 6.70 -6.45 17.11
N GLN A 220 6.48 -5.65 18.16
CA GLN A 220 6.08 -4.24 18.01
C GLN A 220 7.08 -3.41 17.19
N VAL A 221 8.38 -3.69 17.30
CA VAL A 221 9.42 -2.93 16.61
C VAL A 221 9.52 -3.36 15.16
N ASP A 222 9.50 -4.66 14.90
CA ASP A 222 9.44 -5.22 13.56
C ASP A 222 8.21 -4.63 12.84
N THR A 223 7.06 -4.64 13.52
CA THR A 223 5.82 -4.05 13.02
C THR A 223 5.89 -2.55 12.73
N TYR A 224 6.48 -1.72 13.60
CA TYR A 224 6.66 -0.29 13.29
C TYR A 224 7.54 -0.05 12.06
N TYR A 225 8.53 -0.90 11.81
CA TYR A 225 9.41 -0.79 10.66
C TYR A 225 8.68 -1.22 9.36
N LEU A 226 7.79 -2.22 9.46
CA LEU A 226 6.91 -2.63 8.36
C LEU A 226 5.83 -1.58 8.05
N GLU A 227 5.16 -1.03 9.07
CA GLU A 227 4.14 0.03 8.96
C GLU A 227 4.71 1.32 8.34
N LEU A 228 5.96 1.69 8.68
CA LEU A 228 6.54 2.98 8.27
C LEU A 228 7.51 2.92 7.09
N LEU A 229 8.18 1.79 6.85
CA LEU A 229 9.27 1.68 5.86
C LEU A 229 9.14 0.44 4.95
N GLY A 230 8.10 -0.38 5.07
CA GLY A 230 7.89 -1.57 4.24
C GLY A 230 8.97 -2.66 4.36
N ARG A 231 9.84 -2.57 5.39
CA ARG A 231 10.98 -3.46 5.60
C ARG A 231 11.15 -3.85 7.06
N ASP A 232 11.97 -4.86 7.30
CA ASP A 232 12.40 -5.27 8.63
C ASP A 232 13.41 -4.27 9.23
N PRO A 233 13.47 -4.12 10.56
CA PRO A 233 14.53 -3.38 11.22
C PRO A 233 15.87 -4.11 11.05
N SER A 234 16.95 -3.35 10.96
CA SER A 234 18.27 -3.97 11.10
C SER A 234 18.49 -4.47 12.53
N ASP A 235 19.36 -5.46 12.65
CA ASP A 235 19.80 -6.13 13.88
C ASP A 235 20.18 -5.15 15.03
N ALA A 236 20.64 -3.93 14.70
CA ALA A 236 20.93 -2.85 15.66
C ALA A 236 19.73 -1.94 15.98
N GLU A 237 18.83 -1.72 15.02
CA GLU A 237 17.59 -0.95 15.19
C GLU A 237 16.59 -1.68 16.09
N LEU A 238 16.44 -2.99 15.89
CA LEU A 238 15.62 -3.88 16.71
C LEU A 238 16.08 -3.82 18.18
N ARG A 239 17.31 -4.26 18.46
CA ARG A 239 17.89 -4.27 19.82
C ARG A 239 17.80 -2.93 20.54
N LEU A 240 18.00 -1.81 19.85
CA LEU A 240 17.90 -0.48 20.45
C LEU A 240 16.44 -0.13 20.80
N SER A 241 15.50 -0.36 19.89
CA SER A 241 14.10 0.04 20.06
C SER A 241 13.39 -0.85 21.08
N THR A 242 13.62 -2.16 21.03
CA THR A 242 13.20 -3.13 22.04
C THR A 242 13.72 -2.77 23.44
N PHE A 243 14.99 -2.35 23.55
CA PHE A 243 15.54 -1.87 24.82
C PHE A 243 14.81 -0.62 25.33
N LEU A 244 14.54 0.36 24.46
CA LEU A 244 13.83 1.59 24.82
C LEU A 244 12.41 1.29 25.35
N LEU A 245 11.63 0.47 24.64
CA LEU A 245 10.28 0.06 25.07
C LEU A 245 10.33 -0.68 26.42
N LYS A 246 11.30 -1.59 26.61
CA LYS A 246 11.45 -2.37 27.85
C LYS A 246 11.89 -1.56 29.07
N ILE A 247 12.51 -0.38 28.89
CA ILE A 247 12.76 0.57 30.00
C ILE A 247 11.63 1.61 30.18
N GLY A 248 10.51 1.48 29.45
CA GLY A 248 9.34 2.34 29.58
C GLY A 248 9.43 3.66 28.80
N VAL A 249 10.23 3.73 27.73
CA VAL A 249 10.11 4.81 26.74
C VAL A 249 8.82 4.58 25.94
N PRO A 250 7.93 5.59 25.81
CA PRO A 250 6.67 5.40 25.10
C PRO A 250 6.83 5.03 23.62
N GLU A 251 5.90 4.23 23.15
CA GLU A 251 5.69 3.71 21.79
C GLU A 251 5.88 4.80 20.71
N THR A 252 5.15 5.92 20.86
CA THR A 252 5.28 7.15 20.08
C THR A 252 6.70 7.72 19.91
N ARG A 253 7.68 7.38 20.77
CA ARG A 253 9.09 7.78 20.64
C ARG A 253 9.89 6.85 19.73
N VAL A 254 9.46 5.61 19.54
CA VAL A 254 10.01 4.69 18.53
C VAL A 254 9.46 5.07 17.16
N ILE A 255 8.13 5.20 17.03
CA ILE A 255 7.46 5.70 15.81
C ILE A 255 8.12 7.00 15.30
N THR A 256 8.28 8.01 16.17
CA THR A 256 8.92 9.29 15.78
C THR A 256 10.44 9.24 15.61
N ARG A 257 11.10 8.15 16.05
CA ARG A 257 12.47 7.87 15.63
C ARG A 257 12.48 7.46 14.16
N ILE A 258 11.61 6.54 13.76
CA ILE A 258 11.54 5.91 12.42
C ILE A 258 10.99 6.89 11.38
N ALA A 259 9.77 7.41 11.58
CA ALA A 259 9.16 8.42 10.70
C ALA A 259 9.90 9.77 10.68
N GLY A 260 10.89 9.94 11.57
CA GLY A 260 11.80 11.10 11.60
C GLY A 260 13.15 10.88 10.89
N THR A 261 13.27 9.85 10.04
CA THR A 261 14.49 9.51 9.28
C THR A 261 14.55 10.21 7.91
N ARG A 262 15.69 10.10 7.22
CA ARG A 262 15.82 10.43 5.79
C ARG A 262 15.20 9.35 4.89
N GLU A 263 15.11 8.11 5.38
CA GLU A 263 14.54 6.98 4.66
C GLU A 263 13.05 7.22 4.42
N PHE A 264 12.27 7.43 5.50
CA PHE A 264 10.84 7.80 5.42
C PHE A 264 10.57 9.01 4.52
N TRP A 265 11.51 9.98 4.45
CA TRP A 265 11.41 11.14 3.55
C TRP A 265 11.61 10.79 2.08
N VAL A 266 12.49 9.83 1.77
CA VAL A 266 12.75 9.36 0.40
C VAL A 266 11.61 8.47 -0.06
N GLU A 267 11.16 7.52 0.76
CA GLU A 267 9.98 6.70 0.48
C GLU A 267 8.73 7.57 0.30
N SER A 268 8.59 8.66 1.08
CA SER A 268 7.55 9.67 0.87
C SER A 268 7.80 10.58 -0.35
N GLY A 269 8.52 10.17 -1.38
CA GLY A 269 8.76 10.97 -2.60
C GLY A 269 9.52 12.30 -2.41
N GLY A 270 10.14 12.55 -1.26
CA GLY A 270 11.09 13.64 -1.06
C GLY A 270 10.54 15.06 -0.88
N THR A 271 9.25 15.26 -0.60
CA THR A 271 8.65 16.61 -0.42
C THR A 271 7.94 16.81 0.92
N ALA A 272 7.72 18.07 1.31
CA ALA A 272 7.00 18.41 2.54
C ALA A 272 5.53 17.97 2.53
N THR A 273 4.88 18.00 1.36
CA THR A 273 3.50 17.54 1.18
C THR A 273 3.43 16.03 1.33
N SER A 274 4.21 15.32 0.52
CA SER A 274 4.20 13.86 0.44
C SER A 274 4.69 13.20 1.74
N PHE A 275 5.66 13.80 2.46
CA PHE A 275 6.01 13.40 3.83
C PHE A 275 4.83 13.43 4.80
N VAL A 276 3.98 14.46 4.73
CA VAL A 276 2.79 14.54 5.59
C VAL A 276 1.73 13.56 5.11
N ASN A 277 1.52 13.41 3.80
CA ASN A 277 0.58 12.43 3.26
C ASN A 277 0.96 10.99 3.69
N LEU A 278 2.25 10.63 3.71
CA LEU A 278 2.71 9.33 4.20
C LEU A 278 2.50 9.14 5.72
N LEU A 279 2.57 10.22 6.52
CA LEU A 279 2.19 10.16 7.94
C LEU A 279 0.69 9.84 8.11
N TYR A 280 -0.20 10.43 7.31
CA TYR A 280 -1.63 10.10 7.34
C TYR A 280 -1.89 8.66 6.87
N ARG A 281 -1.34 8.29 5.70
CA ARG A 281 -1.48 6.96 5.09
C ARG A 281 -1.03 5.85 6.05
N ASN A 282 0.17 5.95 6.60
CA ASN A 282 0.78 4.85 7.33
C ASN A 282 0.38 4.79 8.82
N LEU A 283 0.11 5.93 9.48
CA LEU A 283 -0.20 5.94 10.91
C LEU A 283 -1.68 6.13 11.26
N LEU A 284 -2.52 6.55 10.30
CA LEU A 284 -3.98 6.69 10.48
C LEU A 284 -4.80 5.85 9.49
N GLY A 285 -4.18 5.18 8.51
CA GLY A 285 -4.86 4.41 7.46
C GLY A 285 -5.59 5.25 6.40
N GLN A 286 -5.52 6.58 6.48
CA GLN A 286 -6.42 7.51 5.79
C GLN A 286 -5.68 8.51 4.90
N ALA A 287 -6.40 9.10 3.93
CA ALA A 287 -5.91 10.22 3.15
C ALA A 287 -5.69 11.49 4.01
N ALA A 288 -4.80 12.38 3.57
CA ALA A 288 -4.41 13.56 4.34
C ALA A 288 -5.56 14.57 4.54
N ASP A 289 -5.83 14.99 5.79
CA ASP A 289 -6.88 15.97 6.04
C ASP A 289 -6.56 17.33 5.41
N LYS A 290 -7.56 17.87 4.70
CA LYS A 290 -7.44 19.04 3.83
C LYS A 290 -7.32 20.36 4.61
N ASN A 291 -7.43 20.33 5.95
CA ASN A 291 -7.35 21.49 6.85
C ASN A 291 -6.11 21.44 7.75
N GLU A 292 -5.81 20.27 8.33
CA GLU A 292 -4.69 20.00 9.24
C GLU A 292 -3.37 19.75 8.50
N ALA A 293 -3.36 18.97 7.42
CA ALA A 293 -2.12 18.63 6.69
C ALA A 293 -1.32 19.89 6.25
N PRO A 294 -1.94 20.96 5.70
CA PRO A 294 -1.23 22.21 5.37
C PRO A 294 -0.44 22.82 6.55
N ILE A 295 -0.86 22.60 7.80
CA ILE A 295 -0.17 23.10 8.99
C ILE A 295 1.14 22.34 9.21
N TYR A 296 1.11 21.01 9.13
CA TYR A 296 2.32 20.16 9.24
C TYR A 296 3.27 20.41 8.06
N ILE A 297 2.74 20.54 6.84
CA ILE A 297 3.50 20.84 5.61
C ILE A 297 4.24 22.17 5.76
N GLN A 298 3.56 23.23 6.23
CA GLN A 298 4.18 24.53 6.49
C GLN A 298 5.30 24.44 7.55
N GLN A 299 5.17 23.59 8.57
CA GLN A 299 6.24 23.41 9.56
C GLN A 299 7.49 22.78 8.94
N VAL A 300 7.35 21.76 8.07
CA VAL A 300 8.48 21.19 7.33
C VAL A 300 9.13 22.24 6.42
N GLN A 301 8.33 22.96 5.63
CA GLN A 301 8.80 24.03 4.74
C GLN A 301 9.51 25.17 5.50
N ALA A 302 9.08 25.46 6.74
CA ALA A 302 9.73 26.41 7.64
C ALA A 302 11.00 25.88 8.34
N GLY A 303 11.54 24.73 7.91
CA GLY A 303 12.77 24.15 8.42
C GLY A 303 12.65 23.45 9.78
N ARG A 304 11.44 23.03 10.19
CA ARG A 304 11.32 22.08 11.32
C ARG A 304 11.86 20.72 10.90
N SER A 305 12.58 20.06 11.80
CA SER A 305 13.04 18.69 11.55
C SER A 305 11.87 17.71 11.47
N LEU A 306 11.95 16.73 10.58
CA LEU A 306 10.92 15.71 10.34
C LEU A 306 10.49 15.02 11.66
N ARG A 307 11.46 14.63 12.49
CA ARG A 307 11.24 14.09 13.83
C ARG A 307 10.45 15.01 14.78
N TRP A 308 10.56 16.33 14.64
CA TRP A 308 9.76 17.27 15.44
C TRP A 308 8.30 17.33 14.93
N VAL A 309 8.10 17.30 13.61
CA VAL A 309 6.78 17.33 12.96
C VAL A 309 6.04 16.02 13.23
N ALA A 310 6.66 14.87 12.99
CA ALA A 310 6.14 13.56 13.39
C ALA A 310 5.83 13.51 14.90
N SER A 311 6.67 14.14 15.75
CA SER A 311 6.42 14.27 17.19
C SER A 311 5.33 15.28 17.57
N GLN A 312 4.78 16.07 16.65
CA GLN A 312 3.48 16.71 16.84
C GLN A 312 2.35 15.81 16.34
N PHE A 313 2.54 15.15 15.20
CA PHE A 313 1.55 14.27 14.57
C PHE A 313 1.08 13.13 15.49
N VAL A 314 1.99 12.31 16.03
CA VAL A 314 1.65 11.25 17.02
C VAL A 314 1.19 11.79 18.39
N ARG A 315 0.95 13.10 18.48
CA ARG A 315 0.42 13.80 19.64
C ARG A 315 -0.82 14.63 19.31
N SER A 316 -1.38 14.55 18.10
CA SER A 316 -2.74 15.01 17.81
C SER A 316 -3.76 14.26 18.69
N ASP A 317 -5.00 14.72 18.72
CA ASP A 317 -6.09 13.94 19.32
C ASP A 317 -6.54 12.83 18.34
N ASP A 318 -6.47 13.06 17.02
CA ASP A 318 -6.80 12.11 15.94
C ASP A 318 -5.95 10.83 16.00
N PHE A 319 -4.62 10.94 16.09
CA PHE A 319 -3.74 9.76 16.25
C PHE A 319 -4.06 8.97 17.52
N ARG A 320 -4.52 9.66 18.56
CA ARG A 320 -4.98 9.01 19.81
C ARG A 320 -6.38 8.43 19.68
N ALA A 321 -7.19 8.87 18.72
CA ALA A 321 -8.47 8.28 18.41
C ALA A 321 -8.24 6.97 17.65
N THR A 322 -7.56 7.01 16.49
CA THR A 322 -7.24 5.81 15.69
C THR A 322 -6.54 4.74 16.52
N LYS A 323 -5.48 5.09 17.27
CA LYS A 323 -4.78 4.11 18.13
C LYS A 323 -5.57 3.70 19.39
N VAL A 324 -6.71 4.32 19.72
CA VAL A 324 -7.69 3.80 20.69
C VAL A 324 -8.68 2.85 20.00
N ASP A 325 -9.21 3.23 18.85
CA ASP A 325 -10.20 2.44 18.10
C ASP A 325 -9.60 1.12 17.59
N GLU A 326 -8.36 1.14 17.06
CA GLU A 326 -7.55 -0.06 16.81
C GLU A 326 -7.44 -0.95 18.07
N THR A 327 -7.10 -0.36 19.21
CA THR A 327 -6.97 -1.15 20.46
C THR A 327 -8.32 -1.70 20.94
N PHE A 328 -9.43 -1.03 20.63
CA PHE A 328 -10.78 -1.50 20.95
C PHE A 328 -11.18 -2.68 20.05
N GLN A 329 -10.89 -2.61 18.75
CA GLN A 329 -11.19 -3.69 17.82
C GLN A 329 -10.36 -4.95 18.14
N ILE A 330 -9.02 -4.86 18.25
CA ILE A 330 -8.16 -6.03 18.54
C ILE A 330 -8.63 -6.75 19.82
N VAL A 331 -8.85 -5.97 20.87
CA VAL A 331 -9.04 -6.48 22.23
C VAL A 331 -10.50 -6.81 22.56
N LEU A 332 -11.47 -6.14 21.97
CA LEU A 332 -12.89 -6.33 22.30
C LEU A 332 -13.76 -6.77 21.11
N GLY A 333 -13.24 -6.80 19.88
CA GLY A 333 -13.98 -7.16 18.67
C GLY A 333 -15.10 -6.18 18.33
N ARG A 334 -14.94 -4.90 18.70
CA ARG A 334 -15.91 -3.82 18.47
C ARG A 334 -15.24 -2.44 18.43
N ASP A 335 -15.93 -1.48 17.84
CA ASP A 335 -15.59 -0.06 17.94
C ASP A 335 -15.68 0.46 19.39
N ALA A 336 -14.92 1.52 19.68
CA ALA A 336 -15.19 2.35 20.85
C ALA A 336 -16.42 3.23 20.58
N THR A 337 -17.26 3.44 21.60
CA THR A 337 -18.31 4.45 21.52
C THR A 337 -17.74 5.86 21.65
N ASP A 338 -18.41 6.88 21.09
CA ASP A 338 -18.03 8.32 21.20
C ASP A 338 -17.60 8.74 22.62
N GLU A 339 -18.29 8.23 23.65
CA GLU A 339 -17.99 8.56 25.06
C GLU A 339 -16.78 7.79 25.61
N GLU A 340 -16.56 6.54 25.20
CA GLU A 340 -15.34 5.79 25.48
C GLU A 340 -14.15 6.47 24.81
N LEU A 341 -14.20 6.67 23.50
CA LEU A 341 -13.16 7.29 22.67
C LEU A 341 -12.74 8.66 23.22
N ALA A 342 -13.70 9.57 23.38
CA ALA A 342 -13.45 10.90 23.94
C ALA A 342 -12.96 10.87 25.40
N THR A 343 -13.19 9.78 26.13
CA THR A 343 -12.65 9.57 27.48
C THR A 343 -11.22 9.02 27.45
N TYR A 344 -10.91 8.07 26.57
CA TYR A 344 -9.58 7.51 26.39
C TYR A 344 -8.60 8.55 25.82
N VAL A 345 -8.94 9.27 24.74
CA VAL A 345 -8.12 10.36 24.17
C VAL A 345 -7.80 11.44 25.22
N ARG A 346 -8.80 11.83 26.02
CA ARG A 346 -8.66 12.84 27.10
C ARG A 346 -7.83 12.33 28.29
N SER A 347 -7.84 11.02 28.56
CA SER A 347 -7.12 10.41 29.68
C SER A 347 -5.80 9.72 29.29
N TRP A 348 -5.42 9.74 28.01
CA TRP A 348 -4.22 9.12 27.43
C TRP A 348 -2.99 9.22 28.33
N VAL A 349 -2.57 10.44 28.69
CA VAL A 349 -1.35 10.66 29.49
C VAL A 349 -1.46 10.08 30.91
N VAL A 350 -2.64 10.09 31.53
CA VAL A 350 -2.83 9.57 32.90
C VAL A 350 -3.10 8.07 32.93
N ARG A 351 -3.53 7.46 31.82
CA ARG A 351 -3.59 6.00 31.64
C ARG A 351 -2.22 5.39 31.29
N GLY A 352 -1.29 6.19 30.77
CA GLY A 352 0.06 5.74 30.39
C GLY A 352 0.28 5.57 28.89
N GLY A 353 -0.49 6.29 28.07
CA GLY A 353 -0.46 6.21 26.60
C GLY A 353 -1.10 4.94 26.05
N GLN A 354 -0.90 4.70 24.76
CA GLN A 354 -1.36 3.54 23.98
C GLN A 354 -1.19 2.22 24.74
N ALA A 355 0.03 1.90 25.17
CA ALA A 355 0.30 0.74 26.00
C ALA A 355 -0.50 0.69 27.31
N GLY A 356 -0.67 1.83 27.99
CA GLY A 356 -1.49 1.92 29.20
C GLY A 356 -2.97 1.67 28.95
N ILE A 357 -3.46 1.96 27.75
CA ILE A 357 -4.82 1.69 27.29
C ILE A 357 -4.96 0.21 26.90
N ALA A 358 -4.07 -0.31 26.05
CA ALA A 358 -4.03 -1.73 25.67
C ALA A 358 -4.02 -2.65 26.90
N LYS A 359 -3.10 -2.46 27.85
CA LYS A 359 -3.07 -3.23 29.12
C LYS A 359 -4.32 -3.06 29.98
N SER A 360 -5.08 -1.96 29.83
CA SER A 360 -6.33 -1.71 30.55
C SER A 360 -7.56 -2.34 29.89
N LEU A 361 -7.49 -2.66 28.59
CA LEU A 361 -8.54 -3.38 27.85
C LEU A 361 -8.26 -4.89 27.87
N LEU A 362 -6.99 -5.29 27.69
CA LEU A 362 -6.53 -6.68 27.73
C LEU A 362 -6.89 -7.38 29.04
N GLY A 363 -6.77 -6.67 30.17
CA GLY A 363 -7.14 -7.14 31.49
C GLY A 363 -8.55 -6.75 31.95
N SER A 364 -9.47 -6.47 31.03
CA SER A 364 -10.86 -6.13 31.34
C SER A 364 -11.78 -7.35 31.39
N ASP A 365 -12.86 -7.26 32.18
CA ASP A 365 -13.91 -8.29 32.26
C ASP A 365 -14.53 -8.62 30.87
N GLU A 366 -14.54 -7.66 29.94
CA GLU A 366 -15.07 -7.82 28.58
C GLU A 366 -14.14 -8.68 27.71
N ASN A 367 -12.81 -8.45 27.76
CA ASN A 367 -11.86 -9.32 27.08
C ASN A 367 -11.72 -10.69 27.76
N MET A 368 -11.78 -10.77 29.09
CA MET A 368 -11.74 -12.07 29.79
C MET A 368 -12.88 -13.00 29.35
N ALA A 369 -14.08 -12.46 29.13
CA ALA A 369 -15.18 -13.24 28.54
C ALA A 369 -14.86 -13.75 27.13
N ARG A 370 -14.20 -12.96 26.27
CA ARG A 370 -13.74 -13.42 24.95
C ARG A 370 -12.70 -14.52 25.06
N VAL A 371 -11.69 -14.33 25.92
CA VAL A 371 -10.62 -15.29 26.21
C VAL A 371 -11.19 -16.63 26.69
N GLU A 372 -12.11 -16.60 27.67
CA GLU A 372 -12.74 -17.78 28.26
C GLU A 372 -13.68 -18.52 27.29
N ASN A 373 -14.30 -17.82 26.34
CA ASN A 373 -15.12 -18.40 25.28
C ASN A 373 -14.32 -18.87 24.04
N GLU A 374 -12.99 -18.70 24.03
CA GLU A 374 -12.11 -18.94 22.87
C GLU A 374 -12.43 -18.04 21.64
N GLU A 375 -13.02 -16.86 21.87
CA GLU A 375 -13.44 -15.85 20.86
C GLU A 375 -12.27 -14.95 20.36
N ILE A 376 -11.03 -15.44 20.45
CA ILE A 376 -9.82 -14.79 19.94
C ILE A 376 -9.30 -15.60 18.75
N PRO A 377 -9.76 -15.31 17.52
CA PRO A 377 -9.23 -15.96 16.33
C PRO A 377 -7.78 -15.53 16.10
N LEU A 378 -6.90 -16.50 15.86
CA LEU A 378 -5.68 -16.23 15.11
C LEU A 378 -5.98 -16.37 13.61
N PRO A 379 -5.52 -15.42 12.77
CA PRO A 379 -5.38 -15.63 11.34
C PRO A 379 -4.54 -16.87 11.04
N ASP A 380 -4.81 -17.55 9.91
CA ASP A 380 -3.99 -18.69 9.48
C ASP A 380 -2.53 -18.21 9.26
N PRO A 381 -1.54 -18.70 10.03
CA PRO A 381 -0.17 -18.21 9.96
C PRO A 381 0.51 -18.55 8.62
N VAL A 382 0.05 -19.56 7.90
CA VAL A 382 0.52 -19.86 6.54
C VAL A 382 -0.03 -18.82 5.56
N ALA A 383 -1.32 -18.49 5.67
CA ALA A 383 -1.93 -17.45 4.83
C ALA A 383 -1.34 -16.06 5.11
N VAL A 384 -0.99 -15.76 6.37
CA VAL A 384 -0.27 -14.52 6.74
C VAL A 384 1.11 -14.47 6.10
N ALA A 385 1.91 -15.54 6.21
CA ALA A 385 3.23 -15.60 5.59
C ALA A 385 3.16 -15.53 4.04
N GLN A 386 2.13 -16.11 3.43
CA GLN A 386 1.88 -16.02 1.99
C GLN A 386 1.43 -14.62 1.55
N LEU A 387 0.63 -13.91 2.37
CA LEU A 387 0.26 -12.52 2.10
C LEU A 387 1.47 -11.59 2.25
N GLU A 388 2.34 -11.85 3.22
CA GLU A 388 3.61 -11.14 3.35
C GLU A 388 4.55 -11.41 2.16
N GLU A 389 4.68 -12.66 1.72
CA GLU A 389 5.40 -13.05 0.49
C GLU A 389 4.87 -12.27 -0.73
N LEU A 390 3.54 -12.21 -0.88
CA LEU A 390 2.86 -11.49 -1.96
C LEU A 390 3.13 -9.98 -1.90
N LEU A 391 2.94 -9.33 -0.75
CA LEU A 391 3.10 -7.88 -0.63
C LEU A 391 4.57 -7.45 -0.76
N ARG A 392 5.53 -8.28 -0.32
CA ARG A 392 6.97 -8.04 -0.51
C ARG A 392 7.47 -8.37 -1.91
N ALA A 393 6.74 -9.15 -2.72
CA ALA A 393 7.12 -9.44 -4.10
C ALA A 393 7.27 -8.17 -4.96
N ARG A 394 8.22 -8.17 -5.90
CA ARG A 394 8.45 -7.02 -6.80
C ARG A 394 7.43 -6.99 -7.93
N TYR A 395 7.04 -5.81 -8.40
CA TYR A 395 6.14 -5.70 -9.55
C TYR A 395 6.94 -5.86 -10.86
N THR A 396 7.22 -7.11 -11.25
CA THR A 396 7.95 -7.45 -12.47
C THR A 396 7.28 -8.60 -13.22
N GLU A 397 7.77 -8.89 -14.44
CA GLU A 397 7.33 -10.00 -15.29
C GLU A 397 8.09 -11.32 -14.97
N ASP A 398 8.90 -11.34 -13.92
CA ASP A 398 9.66 -12.51 -13.48
C ASP A 398 8.74 -13.57 -12.83
N PRO A 399 9.15 -14.87 -12.79
CA PRO A 399 8.34 -15.94 -12.18
C PRO A 399 8.05 -15.79 -10.68
N ASP A 400 8.84 -14.98 -9.97
CA ASP A 400 8.66 -14.58 -8.57
C ASP A 400 8.01 -13.18 -8.42
N GLY A 401 7.80 -12.46 -9.52
CA GLY A 401 7.13 -11.16 -9.56
C GLY A 401 5.68 -11.22 -9.08
N PHE A 402 5.17 -10.09 -8.61
CA PHE A 402 3.88 -9.94 -7.89
C PHE A 402 2.72 -10.67 -8.58
N VAL A 403 2.55 -10.50 -9.89
CA VAL A 403 1.43 -11.08 -10.65
C VAL A 403 1.57 -12.61 -10.83
N ALA A 404 2.79 -13.12 -10.96
CA ALA A 404 3.05 -14.57 -10.99
C ALA A 404 2.87 -15.19 -9.60
N THR A 405 3.39 -14.52 -8.56
CA THR A 405 3.27 -14.91 -7.15
C THR A 405 1.81 -14.93 -6.68
N PHE A 406 0.99 -13.92 -7.02
CA PHE A 406 -0.45 -13.91 -6.74
C PHE A 406 -1.14 -15.15 -7.32
N ASN A 407 -1.00 -15.36 -8.63
CA ASN A 407 -1.68 -16.45 -9.33
C ASN A 407 -1.26 -17.82 -8.81
N ARG A 408 0.03 -18.00 -8.50
CA ARG A 408 0.59 -19.19 -7.83
C ARG A 408 -0.04 -19.41 -6.46
N LEU A 409 -0.12 -18.38 -5.63
CA LEU A 409 -0.58 -18.49 -4.23
C LEU A 409 -2.10 -18.68 -4.10
N MET A 410 -2.91 -18.17 -5.03
CA MET A 410 -4.37 -18.40 -5.04
C MET A 410 -4.74 -19.79 -5.55
N GLN A 411 -4.01 -20.32 -6.53
CA GLN A 411 -4.27 -21.64 -7.15
C GLN A 411 -3.68 -22.82 -6.35
N TRP A 412 -2.99 -22.57 -5.23
CA TRP A 412 -2.30 -23.57 -4.43
C TRP A 412 -2.68 -23.52 -2.95
N THR A 413 -3.04 -24.67 -2.36
CA THR A 413 -3.35 -24.76 -0.92
C THR A 413 -2.10 -25.00 -0.08
N PRO A 414 -2.07 -24.54 1.19
CA PRO A 414 -1.07 -24.94 2.19
C PRO A 414 -0.79 -26.46 2.30
N THR A 415 -1.74 -27.31 1.91
CA THR A 415 -1.63 -28.78 1.92
C THR A 415 -0.87 -29.36 0.72
N GLY A 416 -0.52 -28.56 -0.29
CA GLY A 416 0.16 -29.03 -1.51
C GLY A 416 -0.77 -29.35 -2.68
N GLU A 417 -2.05 -29.01 -2.59
CA GLU A 417 -3.06 -29.28 -3.61
C GLU A 417 -3.25 -28.06 -4.52
N SER A 418 -3.74 -28.28 -5.75
CA SER A 418 -3.97 -27.21 -6.73
C SER A 418 -5.25 -27.44 -7.53
N CYS A 419 -5.94 -26.35 -7.86
CA CYS A 419 -7.16 -26.31 -8.67
C CYS A 419 -6.83 -26.01 -10.15
N GLU A 420 -7.87 -25.87 -10.98
CA GLU A 420 -7.69 -25.40 -12.35
C GLU A 420 -7.29 -23.90 -12.34
N PRO A 421 -6.62 -23.39 -13.39
CA PRO A 421 -6.31 -21.97 -13.50
C PRO A 421 -7.58 -21.11 -13.40
N GLN A 422 -7.46 -19.94 -12.78
CA GLN A 422 -8.56 -18.99 -12.52
C GLN A 422 -9.55 -19.41 -11.40
N GLU A 423 -9.31 -20.51 -10.69
CA GLU A 423 -10.04 -20.87 -9.47
C GLU A 423 -9.27 -20.43 -8.19
N VAL A 424 -9.99 -20.14 -7.10
CA VAL A 424 -9.42 -19.87 -5.78
C VAL A 424 -9.39 -21.15 -4.95
N CYS A 425 -8.20 -21.70 -4.73
CA CYS A 425 -7.95 -22.76 -3.77
C CYS A 425 -7.69 -22.21 -2.36
N ASN A 426 -6.90 -21.14 -2.29
CA ASN A 426 -6.36 -20.63 -1.05
C ASN A 426 -7.34 -19.67 -0.36
N ALA A 427 -8.45 -20.22 0.13
CA ALA A 427 -9.54 -19.46 0.74
C ALA A 427 -9.08 -18.56 1.91
N ALA A 428 -8.14 -19.02 2.74
CA ALA A 428 -7.61 -18.25 3.86
C ALA A 428 -6.79 -17.02 3.39
N LEU A 429 -5.92 -17.18 2.40
CA LEU A 429 -5.20 -16.06 1.80
C LEU A 429 -6.14 -15.09 1.08
N TYR A 430 -7.14 -15.62 0.38
CA TYR A 430 -8.13 -14.82 -0.33
C TYR A 430 -9.00 -13.99 0.63
N GLU A 431 -9.42 -14.57 1.76
CA GLU A 431 -10.16 -13.88 2.82
C GLU A 431 -9.31 -12.77 3.45
N LEU A 432 -8.05 -13.05 3.82
CA LEU A 432 -7.12 -12.03 4.31
C LEU A 432 -6.87 -10.92 3.28
N LEU A 433 -6.74 -11.23 2.00
CA LEU A 433 -6.54 -10.23 0.95
C LEU A 433 -7.77 -9.33 0.76
N SER A 434 -8.97 -9.92 0.70
CA SER A 434 -10.19 -9.25 0.21
C SER A 434 -11.04 -8.59 1.29
N VAL A 435 -11.02 -9.11 2.52
CA VAL A 435 -11.75 -8.55 3.68
C VAL A 435 -10.88 -8.36 4.92
N GLY A 436 -9.63 -8.85 4.90
CA GLY A 436 -8.71 -8.76 6.03
C GLY A 436 -8.31 -7.34 6.44
N GLY A 437 -8.58 -6.31 5.63
CA GLY A 437 -8.45 -4.91 6.06
C GLY A 437 -9.39 -4.58 7.23
N PHE A 438 -10.59 -5.16 7.24
CA PHE A 438 -11.49 -5.08 8.40
C PHE A 438 -10.97 -5.87 9.61
N THR A 439 -10.20 -6.95 9.38
CA THR A 439 -9.53 -7.77 10.40
C THR A 439 -8.16 -7.21 10.84
N ARG A 440 -7.63 -6.23 10.10
CA ARG A 440 -6.41 -5.48 10.42
C ARG A 440 -6.72 -4.15 11.11
N GLU A 441 -7.97 -3.68 11.04
CA GLU A 441 -8.57 -2.68 11.93
C GLU A 441 -7.99 -1.26 11.83
N MET A 442 -6.97 -1.07 10.98
CA MET A 442 -6.81 0.13 10.17
C MET A 442 -7.62 -0.07 8.88
N PRO A 443 -8.79 0.56 8.70
CA PRO A 443 -9.48 0.51 7.42
C PRO A 443 -8.60 1.22 6.38
N ASN A 444 -8.37 0.59 5.24
CA ASN A 444 -7.42 1.04 4.21
C ASN A 444 -8.01 2.19 3.34
N GLU A 445 -8.54 3.22 4.00
CA GLU A 445 -9.18 4.45 3.48
C GLU A 445 -8.18 5.50 2.96
N SER A 446 -6.95 5.08 2.69
CA SER A 446 -5.90 5.95 2.15
C SER A 446 -6.06 6.25 0.67
N ILE A 447 -6.81 5.40 -0.05
CA ILE A 447 -7.22 5.56 -1.44
C ILE A 447 -8.56 6.31 -1.46
N VAL A 448 -8.64 7.41 -2.20
CA VAL A 448 -9.87 8.23 -2.33
C VAL A 448 -10.05 8.63 -3.78
N ILE A 449 -10.94 7.94 -4.49
CA ILE A 449 -10.94 7.90 -5.95
C ILE A 449 -11.62 9.15 -6.49
N THR A 450 -10.80 10.06 -7.03
CA THR A 450 -11.21 11.42 -7.39
C THR A 450 -11.26 11.59 -8.91
N PRO A 451 -12.44 11.73 -9.53
CA PRO A 451 -12.56 12.08 -10.95
C PRO A 451 -12.00 13.48 -11.21
N THR A 452 -11.07 13.59 -12.16
CA THR A 452 -10.31 14.82 -12.45
C THR A 452 -9.87 14.87 -13.92
N SER A 453 -9.03 15.83 -14.27
CA SER A 453 -8.24 15.81 -15.50
C SER A 453 -6.78 16.13 -15.21
N ALA A 454 -5.88 15.48 -15.96
CA ALA A 454 -4.44 15.69 -15.87
C ALA A 454 -3.90 16.20 -17.22
N GLU A 455 -2.86 17.03 -17.21
CA GLU A 455 -2.19 17.44 -18.44
C GLU A 455 -1.49 16.23 -19.07
N THR A 456 -1.79 15.95 -20.34
CA THR A 456 -1.24 14.80 -21.07
C THR A 456 0.30 14.82 -21.06
N SER A 457 0.90 16.01 -21.08
CA SER A 457 2.36 16.19 -21.02
C SER A 457 3.01 16.10 -19.63
N THR A 458 2.26 16.04 -18.52
CA THR A 458 2.85 15.90 -17.16
C THR A 458 2.84 14.46 -16.63
N LEU A 459 1.98 13.60 -17.18
CA LEU A 459 1.83 12.21 -16.74
C LEU A 459 3.06 11.35 -17.04
N ARG A 460 3.37 10.42 -16.14
CA ARG A 460 4.44 9.42 -16.30
C ARG A 460 3.86 8.01 -16.38
N PRO A 461 4.21 7.21 -17.41
CA PRO A 461 3.74 5.84 -17.49
C PRO A 461 4.42 4.93 -16.47
N SER A 462 3.65 4.10 -15.78
CA SER A 462 4.16 3.00 -14.94
C SER A 462 4.66 1.78 -15.73
N GLN A 463 4.63 1.86 -17.06
CA GLN A 463 4.88 0.77 -18.03
C GLN A 463 6.03 1.21 -18.96
N ASN A 464 6.99 0.32 -19.25
CA ASN A 464 8.13 0.61 -20.13
C ASN A 464 7.85 0.31 -21.61
N GLU A 465 6.77 -0.41 -21.88
CA GLU A 465 6.39 -0.92 -23.20
C GLU A 465 4.99 -0.47 -23.57
N ILE A 466 4.89 0.52 -24.47
CA ILE A 466 3.60 1.01 -24.97
C ILE A 466 3.53 0.73 -26.47
N GLY A 467 2.65 -0.20 -26.87
CA GLY A 467 2.46 -0.61 -28.26
C GLY A 467 2.09 0.56 -29.18
N VAL A 468 2.66 0.60 -30.39
CA VAL A 468 2.38 1.65 -31.38
C VAL A 468 0.94 1.51 -31.89
N GLU A 469 0.60 0.33 -32.39
CA GLU A 469 -0.72 0.00 -32.94
C GLU A 469 -1.80 0.13 -31.86
N ASP A 470 -1.56 -0.47 -30.69
CA ASP A 470 -2.42 -0.39 -29.49
C ASP A 470 -2.79 1.06 -29.10
N SER A 471 -1.93 2.04 -29.43
CA SER A 471 -2.12 3.46 -29.11
C SER A 471 -2.65 4.30 -30.28
N LEU A 472 -2.32 3.93 -31.52
CA LEU A 472 -2.58 4.74 -32.71
C LEU A 472 -3.71 4.23 -33.60
N GLU A 473 -4.12 2.95 -33.50
CA GLU A 473 -5.24 2.40 -34.28
C GLU A 473 -6.49 3.28 -34.12
N ASP A 474 -6.85 3.66 -32.89
CA ASP A 474 -8.04 4.48 -32.65
C ASP A 474 -7.98 5.91 -33.22
N PRO A 475 -7.00 6.77 -32.85
CA PRO A 475 -6.95 8.12 -33.38
C PRO A 475 -6.68 8.17 -34.89
N LEU A 476 -6.04 7.16 -35.49
CA LEU A 476 -5.71 7.16 -36.92
C LEU A 476 -6.71 6.42 -37.82
N THR A 477 -7.75 5.76 -37.26
CA THR A 477 -8.84 5.14 -38.04
C THR A 477 -10.22 5.75 -37.81
N LYS A 478 -10.38 6.68 -36.85
CA LYS A 478 -11.67 7.27 -36.47
C LYS A 478 -11.62 8.80 -36.55
N PRO A 479 -11.95 9.41 -37.71
CA PRO A 479 -11.85 10.86 -37.95
C PRO A 479 -12.47 11.74 -36.86
N LYS A 480 -13.66 11.39 -36.35
CA LYS A 480 -14.30 12.12 -35.25
C LYS A 480 -13.48 12.10 -33.95
N LEU A 481 -12.76 11.02 -33.64
CA LEU A 481 -11.89 10.92 -32.46
C LEU A 481 -10.60 11.73 -32.67
N LEU A 482 -10.03 11.66 -33.88
CA LEU A 482 -8.89 12.48 -34.29
C LEU A 482 -9.17 13.98 -34.16
N GLU A 483 -10.33 14.42 -34.66
CA GLU A 483 -10.81 15.80 -34.59
C GLU A 483 -10.88 16.29 -33.12
N ASP A 484 -11.40 15.45 -32.21
CA ASP A 484 -11.48 15.78 -30.78
C ASP A 484 -10.09 15.79 -30.11
N TYR A 485 -9.17 14.92 -30.52
CA TYR A 485 -7.78 14.88 -30.02
C TYR A 485 -6.97 16.10 -30.49
N LEU A 486 -7.07 16.48 -31.77
CA LEU A 486 -6.37 17.64 -32.33
C LEU A 486 -6.93 18.96 -31.75
N LYS A 487 -8.25 19.08 -31.58
CA LYS A 487 -8.88 20.23 -30.89
C LYS A 487 -8.49 20.33 -29.42
N GLY A 488 -8.37 19.18 -28.75
CA GLY A 488 -7.86 19.10 -27.40
C GLY A 488 -8.80 19.71 -26.35
N GLY A 489 -8.24 20.44 -25.40
CA GLY A 489 -8.91 20.73 -24.13
C GLY A 489 -8.90 19.49 -23.23
N ALA A 490 -9.99 19.22 -22.52
CA ALA A 490 -10.14 18.01 -21.70
C ALA A 490 -10.82 16.90 -22.51
N VAL A 491 -10.06 15.86 -22.86
CA VAL A 491 -10.42 14.81 -23.81
C VAL A 491 -10.75 13.50 -23.09
N LEU A 492 -11.83 12.84 -23.51
CA LEU A 492 -12.17 11.49 -23.07
C LEU A 492 -11.62 10.48 -24.09
N ALA A 493 -10.46 9.89 -23.81
CA ALA A 493 -9.78 8.92 -24.65
C ALA A 493 -10.49 7.55 -24.64
N LYS A 494 -11.69 7.48 -25.24
CA LYS A 494 -12.75 6.46 -25.06
C LYS A 494 -13.33 6.37 -23.64
N SER A 495 -12.48 6.28 -22.64
CA SER A 495 -12.81 6.09 -21.23
C SER A 495 -11.72 6.70 -20.35
N VAL A 496 -12.07 7.07 -19.11
CA VAL A 496 -11.12 7.66 -18.15
C VAL A 496 -9.94 6.72 -17.88
N ILE A 497 -8.74 7.26 -17.79
CA ILE A 497 -7.54 6.51 -17.36
C ILE A 497 -7.46 6.48 -15.83
N LEU A 498 -6.70 5.54 -15.27
CA LEU A 498 -6.44 5.48 -13.83
C LEU A 498 -5.08 6.12 -13.53
N THR A 499 -5.03 7.06 -12.58
CA THR A 499 -3.80 7.71 -12.13
C THR A 499 -3.59 7.56 -10.63
N ALA A 500 -2.37 7.82 -10.17
CA ALA A 500 -2.02 7.87 -8.76
C ALA A 500 -0.91 8.90 -8.50
N ASN A 501 -0.62 9.11 -7.21
CA ASN A 501 0.30 10.12 -6.69
C ASN A 501 -0.15 11.52 -7.12
N ASP A 502 -1.36 11.89 -6.73
CA ASP A 502 -2.00 13.19 -7.02
C ASP A 502 -1.97 13.56 -8.52
N GLY A 503 -2.29 12.59 -9.40
CA GLY A 503 -2.38 12.78 -10.86
C GLY A 503 -1.04 12.76 -11.62
N THR A 504 0.03 12.19 -11.06
CA THR A 504 1.37 12.23 -11.70
C THR A 504 1.78 10.92 -12.39
N SER A 505 1.33 9.77 -11.91
CA SER A 505 1.65 8.44 -12.48
C SER A 505 0.42 7.78 -13.08
N ILE A 506 0.55 7.18 -14.26
CA ILE A 506 -0.51 6.38 -14.92
C ILE A 506 -0.48 4.97 -14.34
N VAL A 507 -1.63 4.41 -13.98
CA VAL A 507 -1.79 3.07 -13.39
C VAL A 507 -2.50 2.11 -14.36
N ASP A 508 -3.48 2.61 -15.12
CA ASP A 508 -4.08 1.97 -16.29
C ASP A 508 -4.39 3.06 -17.34
N GLY A 509 -4.39 2.67 -18.62
CA GLY A 509 -4.75 3.53 -19.74
C GLY A 509 -3.58 4.09 -20.54
N HIS A 510 -2.40 3.52 -20.39
CA HIS A 510 -1.14 3.98 -21.01
C HIS A 510 -1.25 4.14 -22.53
N HIS A 511 -1.89 3.21 -23.24
CA HIS A 511 -2.11 3.31 -24.70
C HIS A 511 -3.10 4.43 -25.05
N ARG A 512 -4.16 4.63 -24.25
CA ARG A 512 -5.14 5.72 -24.40
C ARG A 512 -4.48 7.09 -24.18
N TRP A 513 -3.61 7.19 -23.16
CA TRP A 513 -2.77 8.36 -22.92
C TRP A 513 -1.77 8.59 -24.05
N ALA A 514 -1.03 7.57 -24.47
CA ALA A 514 0.02 7.69 -25.47
C ALA A 514 -0.55 8.08 -26.83
N GLY A 515 -1.65 7.49 -27.27
CA GLY A 515 -2.35 7.89 -28.50
C GLY A 515 -2.72 9.37 -28.48
N LEU A 516 -3.33 9.84 -27.38
CA LEU A 516 -3.60 11.26 -27.19
C LEU A 516 -2.32 12.12 -27.14
N TYR A 517 -1.24 11.63 -26.54
CA TYR A 517 0.05 12.34 -26.46
C TYR A 517 0.66 12.55 -27.85
N VAL A 518 0.80 11.48 -28.66
CA VAL A 518 1.44 11.61 -29.98
C VAL A 518 0.55 12.34 -30.97
N THR A 519 -0.78 12.25 -30.87
CA THR A 519 -1.71 13.11 -31.63
C THR A 519 -1.67 14.57 -31.16
N ASN A 520 -1.70 14.86 -29.86
CA ASN A 520 -1.61 16.23 -29.33
C ASN A 520 -1.17 16.27 -27.85
N PRO A 521 0.10 16.62 -27.55
CA PRO A 521 0.62 16.61 -26.18
C PRO A 521 0.16 17.80 -25.33
N TYR A 522 -0.52 18.80 -25.91
CA TYR A 522 -0.99 20.02 -25.23
C TYR A 522 -2.45 19.89 -24.73
N THR A 523 -2.91 18.66 -24.57
CA THR A 523 -4.25 18.28 -24.09
C THR A 523 -4.27 18.02 -22.59
N GLN A 524 -5.48 17.89 -22.05
CA GLN A 524 -5.73 17.19 -20.80
C GLN A 524 -6.52 15.91 -21.09
N ILE A 525 -6.28 14.88 -20.29
CA ILE A 525 -7.03 13.62 -20.32
C ILE A 525 -7.87 13.50 -19.05
N PHE A 526 -9.11 13.02 -19.17
CA PHE A 526 -9.92 12.71 -17.99
C PHE A 526 -9.38 11.47 -17.27
N THR A 527 -9.21 11.57 -15.96
CA THR A 527 -8.70 10.49 -15.11
C THR A 527 -9.62 10.27 -13.91
N ASN A 528 -9.58 9.07 -13.36
CA ASN A 528 -9.84 8.88 -11.93
C ASN A 528 -8.48 8.76 -11.25
N ASP A 529 -8.23 9.56 -10.21
CA ASP A 529 -6.98 9.48 -9.44
C ASP A 529 -7.20 8.77 -8.11
N LEU A 530 -6.31 7.84 -7.76
CA LEU A 530 -6.33 7.12 -6.47
C LEU A 530 -5.96 8.01 -5.27
N GLY A 531 -5.43 9.21 -5.52
CA GLY A 531 -4.84 10.08 -4.51
C GLY A 531 -3.37 9.74 -4.25
N TYR A 532 -2.94 9.90 -3.00
CA TYR A 532 -1.54 9.74 -2.62
C TYR A 532 -1.14 8.27 -2.40
N VAL A 533 -0.47 7.70 -3.39
CA VAL A 533 0.34 6.48 -3.31
C VAL A 533 1.75 6.87 -3.77
N PRO A 534 2.80 6.80 -2.93
CA PRO A 534 4.10 7.41 -3.23
C PRO A 534 4.81 6.76 -4.42
N ASP A 535 4.71 5.44 -4.53
CA ASP A 535 5.34 4.66 -5.59
C ASP A 535 4.33 4.15 -6.63
N ALA A 536 4.76 4.14 -7.89
CA ALA A 536 3.90 3.75 -9.00
C ALA A 536 3.73 2.22 -9.11
N MET A 537 4.68 1.42 -8.61
CA MET A 537 4.56 -0.04 -8.56
C MET A 537 3.73 -0.47 -7.34
N GLU A 538 3.73 0.28 -6.24
CA GLU A 538 2.71 0.17 -5.18
C GLU A 538 1.30 0.46 -5.73
N ALA A 539 1.10 1.56 -6.46
CA ALA A 539 -0.21 1.85 -7.08
C ALA A 539 -0.70 0.75 -8.05
N LEU A 540 0.23 0.11 -8.77
CA LEU A 540 -0.05 -1.07 -9.59
C LEU A 540 -0.42 -2.30 -8.73
N LYS A 541 0.30 -2.58 -7.62
CA LYS A 541 -0.08 -3.63 -6.65
C LYS A 541 -1.47 -3.39 -6.10
N GLU A 542 -1.77 -2.20 -5.61
CA GLU A 542 -3.04 -1.83 -4.96
C GLU A 542 -4.23 -2.03 -5.90
N THR A 543 -4.07 -1.63 -7.17
CA THR A 543 -5.06 -1.85 -8.23
C THR A 543 -5.21 -3.36 -8.54
N GLN A 544 -4.11 -4.10 -8.64
CA GLN A 544 -4.18 -5.56 -8.84
C GLN A 544 -4.77 -6.30 -7.63
N VAL A 545 -4.55 -5.85 -6.38
CA VAL A 545 -5.19 -6.45 -5.20
C VAL A 545 -6.71 -6.34 -5.31
N ALA A 546 -7.24 -5.19 -5.77
CA ALA A 546 -8.67 -5.02 -6.01
C ALA A 546 -9.21 -5.91 -7.15
N ILE A 547 -8.49 -6.01 -8.28
CA ILE A 547 -8.82 -6.95 -9.38
C ILE A 547 -8.80 -8.40 -8.87
N GLY A 548 -7.81 -8.75 -8.06
CA GLY A 548 -7.66 -10.07 -7.44
C GLY A 548 -8.79 -10.40 -6.47
N ALA A 549 -9.26 -9.44 -5.67
CA ALA A 549 -10.43 -9.57 -4.80
C ALA A 549 -11.78 -9.58 -5.56
N GLN A 550 -11.79 -9.21 -6.84
CA GLN A 550 -12.95 -9.29 -7.73
C GLN A 550 -12.98 -10.61 -8.53
N LEU A 551 -11.82 -11.11 -8.98
CA LEU A 551 -11.71 -12.26 -9.89
C LEU A 551 -11.19 -13.56 -9.27
N GLY A 552 -10.48 -13.51 -8.14
CA GLY A 552 -9.74 -14.65 -7.59
C GLY A 552 -8.38 -14.92 -8.26
N TYR A 553 -8.07 -14.25 -9.36
CA TYR A 553 -6.82 -14.37 -10.10
C TYR A 553 -6.47 -13.03 -10.78
N LEU A 554 -5.22 -12.86 -11.19
CA LEU A 554 -4.79 -11.69 -11.96
C LEU A 554 -4.63 -12.07 -13.44
N PRO A 555 -5.46 -11.53 -14.36
CA PRO A 555 -5.26 -11.73 -15.79
C PRO A 555 -3.92 -11.14 -16.27
N THR A 556 -3.26 -11.87 -17.17
CA THR A 556 -2.09 -11.43 -17.92
C THR A 556 -2.38 -11.47 -19.42
N GLN A 557 -1.67 -10.66 -20.20
CA GLN A 557 -1.79 -10.67 -21.66
C GLN A 557 -0.53 -11.26 -22.33
N GLN A 558 -0.72 -11.97 -23.45
CA GLN A 558 0.37 -12.18 -24.42
C GLN A 558 0.35 -11.04 -25.42
N VAL A 559 1.52 -10.45 -25.65
CA VAL A 559 1.67 -9.11 -26.21
C VAL A 559 2.83 -9.07 -27.19
N SER A 560 2.68 -8.30 -28.27
CA SER A 560 3.63 -8.24 -29.38
C SER A 560 3.42 -6.97 -30.20
N GLY A 561 4.36 -6.63 -31.09
CA GLY A 561 4.37 -5.38 -31.83
C GLY A 561 5.37 -4.36 -31.24
N PRO A 562 5.79 -3.36 -32.02
CA PRO A 562 6.75 -2.34 -31.62
C PRO A 562 6.30 -1.48 -30.43
N ASN A 563 7.27 -0.87 -29.75
CA ASN A 563 7.08 -0.02 -28.57
C ASN A 563 7.41 1.44 -28.90
N LEU A 564 6.50 2.38 -28.60
CA LEU A 564 6.65 3.83 -28.78
C LEU A 564 7.90 4.41 -28.09
N PHE A 565 8.49 3.75 -27.09
CA PHE A 565 9.77 4.17 -26.50
C PHE A 565 11.01 3.71 -27.27
N THR A 566 10.95 2.65 -28.10
CA THR A 566 12.13 2.00 -28.69
C THR A 566 12.09 1.81 -30.21
N ILE A 567 10.93 1.90 -30.88
CA ILE A 567 10.84 1.89 -32.34
C ILE A 567 11.69 3.02 -32.95
N ASP A 568 12.31 2.80 -34.11
CA ASP A 568 12.98 3.88 -34.84
C ASP A 568 12.00 4.66 -35.74
N GLN A 569 12.54 5.52 -36.61
CA GLN A 569 11.74 6.45 -37.41
C GLN A 569 11.19 5.81 -38.70
N GLU A 570 11.88 4.83 -39.27
CA GLU A 570 11.48 4.19 -40.54
C GLU A 570 10.31 3.23 -40.26
N ASP A 571 10.50 2.30 -39.30
CA ASP A 571 9.43 1.41 -38.82
C ASP A 571 8.18 2.20 -38.31
N PHE A 572 8.36 3.38 -37.70
CA PHE A 572 7.24 4.20 -37.22
C PHE A 572 6.47 4.88 -38.36
N TYR A 573 7.13 5.27 -39.45
CA TYR A 573 6.47 5.88 -40.61
C TYR A 573 5.64 4.85 -41.36
N ASP A 574 6.20 3.67 -41.60
CA ASP A 574 5.49 2.51 -42.15
C ASP A 574 4.28 2.15 -41.28
N SER A 575 4.44 2.12 -39.94
CA SER A 575 3.33 1.86 -39.00
C SER A 575 2.19 2.89 -39.09
N VAL A 576 2.50 4.18 -39.24
CA VAL A 576 1.47 5.24 -39.37
C VAL A 576 0.73 5.14 -40.71
N GLU A 577 1.45 4.81 -41.79
CA GLU A 577 0.87 4.66 -43.13
C GLU A 577 -0.03 3.43 -43.21
N ASP A 578 0.43 2.26 -42.73
CA ASP A 578 -0.35 1.01 -42.66
C ASP A 578 -1.62 1.17 -41.79
N ILE A 579 -1.56 1.87 -40.65
CA ILE A 579 -2.74 2.09 -39.78
C ILE A 579 -3.78 2.98 -40.48
N ILE A 580 -3.35 4.06 -41.14
CA ILE A 580 -4.30 4.95 -41.84
C ILE A 580 -4.89 4.23 -43.06
N GLU A 581 -4.06 3.63 -43.94
CA GLU A 581 -4.54 2.93 -45.14
C GLU A 581 -5.44 1.71 -44.85
N SER A 582 -5.37 1.13 -43.65
CA SER A 582 -6.24 0.02 -43.23
C SER A 582 -7.54 0.44 -42.54
N GLY A 583 -7.76 1.74 -42.32
CA GLY A 583 -9.01 2.29 -41.79
C GLY A 583 -10.20 2.23 -42.75
N ASP A 584 -11.42 2.44 -42.22
CA ASP A 584 -12.66 2.44 -43.03
C ASP A 584 -12.76 3.64 -43.99
N ASP A 585 -12.17 4.80 -43.65
CA ASP A 585 -12.12 6.01 -44.49
C ASP A 585 -10.80 6.80 -44.29
N PRO A 586 -9.70 6.45 -44.99
CA PRO A 586 -8.41 7.14 -44.89
C PRO A 586 -8.44 8.57 -45.47
N ASP A 587 -9.33 8.87 -46.42
CA ASP A 587 -9.46 10.21 -47.00
C ASP A 587 -10.04 11.17 -45.93
N GLU A 588 -11.06 10.76 -45.16
CA GLU A 588 -11.61 11.57 -44.05
C GLU A 588 -10.60 11.76 -42.90
N VAL A 589 -9.72 10.76 -42.63
CA VAL A 589 -8.62 10.90 -41.65
C VAL A 589 -7.63 11.99 -42.09
N MET A 590 -7.26 12.02 -43.37
CA MET A 590 -6.35 13.04 -43.90
C MET A 590 -7.01 14.43 -43.99
N GLU A 591 -8.30 14.52 -44.32
CA GLU A 591 -9.05 15.79 -44.31
C GLU A 591 -9.07 16.43 -42.91
N VAL A 592 -9.21 15.63 -41.84
CA VAL A 592 -9.12 16.13 -40.45
C VAL A 592 -7.72 16.62 -40.08
N PHE A 593 -6.65 16.02 -40.62
CA PHE A 593 -5.28 16.52 -40.44
C PHE A 593 -5.00 17.82 -41.23
N GLU A 594 -5.61 18.01 -42.41
CA GLU A 594 -5.57 19.29 -43.14
C GLU A 594 -6.31 20.39 -42.36
N ASP A 595 -7.57 20.15 -41.98
CA ASP A 595 -8.45 21.17 -41.37
C ASP A 595 -7.99 21.60 -39.95
N GLU A 596 -7.58 20.66 -39.09
CA GLU A 596 -7.30 20.94 -37.68
C GLU A 596 -5.81 21.12 -37.34
N ALA A 597 -4.90 20.62 -38.18
CA ALA A 597 -3.45 20.70 -37.97
C ALA A 597 -2.66 21.36 -39.13
N GLY A 598 -3.24 21.51 -40.32
CA GLY A 598 -2.55 22.03 -41.50
C GLY A 598 -1.46 21.10 -42.04
N LEU A 599 -1.75 19.79 -42.08
CA LEU A 599 -0.82 18.74 -42.51
C LEU A 599 -1.30 18.07 -43.80
N ASP A 600 -1.09 18.76 -44.92
CA ASP A 600 -1.58 18.44 -46.28
C ASP A 600 -1.07 17.09 -46.87
N SER A 601 -0.26 16.30 -46.15
CA SER A 601 0.29 15.04 -46.65
C SER A 601 0.64 14.01 -45.56
N MET A 602 0.58 12.73 -45.92
CA MET A 602 0.99 11.59 -45.05
C MET A 602 2.36 11.81 -44.40
N LYS A 603 3.32 12.38 -45.14
CA LYS A 603 4.65 12.67 -44.63
C LYS A 603 4.68 13.76 -43.55
N GLU A 604 3.83 14.76 -43.67
CA GLU A 604 3.72 15.84 -42.68
C GLU A 604 3.01 15.34 -41.41
N VAL A 605 2.04 14.42 -41.55
CA VAL A 605 1.44 13.65 -40.44
C VAL A 605 2.49 12.76 -39.75
N GLN A 606 3.21 11.91 -40.50
CA GLN A 606 4.28 11.04 -40.01
C GLN A 606 5.34 11.82 -39.21
N GLU A 607 5.85 12.93 -39.75
CA GLU A 607 6.85 13.78 -39.07
C GLU A 607 6.25 14.47 -37.83
N TYR A 608 5.03 15.00 -37.91
CA TYR A 608 4.35 15.64 -36.76
C TYR A 608 4.18 14.66 -35.58
N LEU A 609 3.61 13.47 -35.84
CA LEU A 609 3.40 12.43 -34.84
C LEU A 609 4.74 11.97 -34.24
N TRP A 610 5.78 11.81 -35.07
CA TRP A 610 7.11 11.42 -34.62
C TRP A 610 7.80 12.48 -33.75
N GLN A 611 7.67 13.77 -34.04
CA GLN A 611 8.17 14.83 -33.16
C GLN A 611 7.48 14.79 -31.78
N ASN A 612 6.20 14.41 -31.72
CA ASN A 612 5.52 14.17 -30.44
C ASN A 612 5.99 12.87 -29.75
N VAL A 613 6.32 11.79 -30.49
CA VAL A 613 6.97 10.60 -29.91
C VAL A 613 8.36 10.93 -29.33
N LEU A 614 9.18 11.72 -30.04
CA LEU A 614 10.47 12.20 -29.53
C LEU A 614 10.29 13.06 -28.27
N ARG A 615 9.27 13.93 -28.23
CA ARG A 615 8.90 14.70 -27.05
C ARG A 615 8.50 13.79 -25.88
N MET A 616 7.69 12.76 -26.11
CA MET A 616 7.29 11.78 -25.11
C MET A 616 8.52 11.06 -24.53
N ARG A 617 9.44 10.61 -25.40
CA ARG A 617 10.72 10.01 -25.00
C ARG A 617 11.63 10.97 -24.22
N GLN A 618 11.53 12.29 -24.45
CA GLN A 618 12.36 13.27 -23.74
C GLN A 618 11.81 13.62 -22.35
N PHE A 619 10.49 13.78 -22.20
CA PHE A 619 9.89 14.37 -20.98
C PHE A 619 9.05 13.39 -20.15
N ASN A 620 8.56 12.31 -20.75
CA ASN A 620 7.59 11.38 -20.14
C ASN A 620 8.15 9.97 -20.06
N GLN A 621 9.44 9.87 -19.72
CA GLN A 621 10.13 8.60 -19.45
C GLN A 621 9.39 7.79 -18.37
N PRO A 622 9.26 6.45 -18.55
CA PRO A 622 8.62 5.57 -17.58
C PRO A 622 9.21 5.69 -16.18
N VAL A 623 8.42 5.35 -15.16
CA VAL A 623 8.91 5.27 -13.78
C VAL A 623 10.06 4.26 -13.66
N LEU A 624 10.94 4.46 -12.68
CA LEU A 624 12.10 3.59 -12.51
C LEU A 624 11.63 2.19 -12.08
N GLY A 625 11.97 1.16 -12.86
CA GLY A 625 11.54 -0.22 -12.59
C GLY A 625 10.19 -0.61 -13.20
N ALA A 626 9.58 0.25 -14.03
CA ALA A 626 8.39 -0.07 -14.81
C ALA A 626 8.52 -1.42 -15.57
N PRO A 627 7.54 -2.35 -15.48
CA PRO A 627 7.53 -3.60 -16.26
C PRO A 627 7.17 -3.39 -17.74
N GLY A 628 7.26 -4.45 -18.55
CA GLY A 628 6.60 -4.55 -19.85
C GLY A 628 5.08 -4.66 -19.72
N ARG A 629 4.38 -4.84 -20.85
CA ARG A 629 2.91 -4.75 -20.88
C ARG A 629 2.16 -6.03 -20.49
N GLY A 630 2.84 -7.16 -20.27
CA GLY A 630 2.18 -8.45 -20.02
C GLY A 630 1.49 -8.59 -18.66
N VAL A 631 1.92 -7.79 -17.68
CA VAL A 631 1.47 -7.82 -16.27
C VAL A 631 0.68 -6.58 -15.83
N MET A 632 0.21 -5.74 -16.76
CA MET A 632 -0.53 -4.52 -16.43
C MET A 632 -1.99 -4.82 -15.99
N PRO A 633 -2.61 -4.00 -15.11
CA PRO A 633 -3.98 -4.20 -14.65
C PRO A 633 -4.99 -4.35 -15.80
N GLN A 634 -5.87 -5.37 -15.72
CA GLN A 634 -6.95 -5.59 -16.68
C GLN A 634 -8.30 -5.68 -15.94
N PRO A 635 -8.87 -4.55 -15.47
CA PRO A 635 -10.08 -4.55 -14.67
C PRO A 635 -11.33 -4.98 -15.48
N PRO A 636 -12.12 -5.96 -15.02
CA PRO A 636 -13.32 -6.43 -15.72
C PRO A 636 -14.53 -5.52 -15.54
N ASP A 637 -14.73 -4.96 -14.33
CA ASP A 637 -15.62 -3.83 -14.06
C ASP A 637 -14.92 -2.90 -13.08
N VAL A 638 -14.50 -1.74 -13.58
CA VAL A 638 -13.83 -0.69 -12.81
C VAL A 638 -14.69 -0.15 -11.66
N THR A 639 -16.02 -0.23 -11.74
CA THR A 639 -16.93 0.28 -10.71
C THR A 639 -16.86 -0.55 -9.43
N GLU A 640 -16.85 -1.87 -9.57
CA GLU A 640 -16.71 -2.80 -8.46
C GLU A 640 -15.28 -2.80 -7.90
N MET A 641 -14.26 -2.71 -8.77
CA MET A 641 -12.87 -2.49 -8.35
C MET A 641 -12.72 -1.22 -7.49
N PHE A 642 -13.31 -0.08 -7.90
CA PHE A 642 -13.27 1.16 -7.12
C PHE A 642 -14.00 1.03 -5.78
N HIS A 643 -15.18 0.39 -5.73
CA HIS A 643 -15.87 0.12 -4.46
C HIS A 643 -15.05 -0.77 -3.50
N LEU A 644 -14.26 -1.72 -4.02
CA LEU A 644 -13.36 -2.53 -3.20
C LEU A 644 -12.18 -1.69 -2.66
N MET A 645 -11.59 -0.82 -3.48
CA MET A 645 -10.47 0.05 -3.09
C MET A 645 -10.88 1.11 -2.04
N GLU A 646 -12.02 1.77 -2.23
CA GLU A 646 -12.55 2.76 -1.27
C GLU A 646 -13.21 2.12 -0.04
N GLY A 647 -13.52 0.81 -0.08
CA GLY A 647 -14.21 0.09 0.98
C GLY A 647 -13.36 -0.26 2.20
N GLY A 648 -12.05 0.02 2.19
CA GLY A 648 -11.12 -0.19 3.31
C GLY A 648 -10.82 -1.66 3.69
N GLY A 649 -11.53 -2.63 3.12
CA GLY A 649 -11.42 -4.06 3.45
C GLY A 649 -10.26 -4.82 2.81
N LEU A 650 -9.59 -4.24 1.81
CA LEU A 650 -8.44 -4.88 1.15
C LEU A 650 -7.17 -4.77 2.02
N ILE A 651 -6.32 -5.80 2.05
CA ILE A 651 -4.92 -5.67 2.54
C ILE A 651 -3.97 -5.50 1.35
N TYR A 652 -3.39 -4.30 1.24
CA TYR A 652 -2.37 -3.98 0.23
C TYR A 652 -1.09 -3.34 0.82
N THR A 653 -1.04 -3.08 2.13
CA THR A 653 0.14 -2.57 2.87
C THR A 653 0.62 -3.57 3.92
N LEU A 654 1.81 -3.36 4.47
CA LEU A 654 2.32 -4.05 5.66
C LEU A 654 2.05 -3.19 6.94
N PRO A 655 2.10 -3.76 8.17
CA PRO A 655 2.14 -5.20 8.50
C PRO A 655 0.91 -5.96 7.98
N VAL A 656 0.98 -7.27 7.86
CA VAL A 656 -0.20 -8.06 7.44
C VAL A 656 -1.31 -8.07 8.52
N LEU A 657 -0.96 -7.96 9.81
CA LEU A 657 -1.89 -8.09 10.93
C LEU A 657 -2.00 -6.82 11.79
N ALA A 658 -3.13 -6.69 12.50
CA ALA A 658 -3.30 -5.73 13.58
C ALA A 658 -2.38 -6.07 14.77
N TYR A 659 -1.84 -5.05 15.45
CA TYR A 659 -0.83 -5.22 16.51
C TYR A 659 -1.08 -4.27 17.70
N LEU A 660 -0.72 -4.71 18.91
CA LEU A 660 -1.14 -4.05 20.16
C LEU A 660 -0.28 -2.86 20.61
N GLY A 661 0.04 -1.97 19.68
CA GLY A 661 0.44 -0.58 19.94
C GLY A 661 1.83 -0.17 19.48
#